data_AF-A0A420D402-F1
#
_entry.id   AF-A0A420D402-F1
#
_cell.length_a   1.000
_cell.length_b   1.000
_cell.length_c   1.000
_cell.angle_alpha   90.00
_cell.angle_beta   90.00
_cell.angle_gamma   90.00
#
_symmetry.space_group_name_H-M   'P 1'
#
loop_
_entity.id
_entity.type
_entity.pdbx_description
1 polymer ?
#
loop_
_entity_poly.entity_id
_entity_poly.type
_entity_poly.pdbx_seq_one_letter_code
_entity_poly.pdbx_strand_id
1 'polypeptide(L)'
;MFELLLLILIGVLFFMQRGSADRMDRLENELRSVREKLLRLGQPSPSMRAASETQKLDEAAAAPMEPAPPTPAWGKVEALEAKIEERNNAQLLAQPVPDTPEEGGSPAEPNYLADATIPTGSSIAANPPEAAKPTETVVPRISDKAAPPSENLENLLGARWAVWAGGLALALGGVFLVRYSIESGLLGPGVRLTLAALFGLALIATGELIRRKALPKAEALYSNAMVPGILTAAGAVTLFGAIYAAHGVYDYIGPTLAFVLLALTAFGVLGLSLLHGQTLAGLGLAGSMVTPLLISTTSPNLWTLFIYLTVAQVTTSMAARLKGWLIVPALAQALLGVWALVALIDFNDITPVALSLMAMIAAWMLIWPGATGDDPADPDAPLSLESLGRRMESGQIGLDVTLSLAVMLPAIAMLNRNLTDLFPLFAFAALITALAAAGSARFGTFWPTAIASAGALLGATIATGMIGQAQTLVLGWESDATSLPPIDINVMYLLLGLAAVFLFIGLAQIRRRFADDPLFSTVWAIIAAMLPIALTTISFVFYGVYARDWLHAFFAIALGAVLLAACEIFERKGALPRFRRGVDVLLTGSFAAFALALHALTDGVVTTILLALLGFAYLMATRKRSWSGLPWILVISLAGVLFRIGWDPTLVGPDALWRTPVFNQLLPGYGIPALLAVYGAYEMRSWPGARVRNALQGLASLLGLLTVAILVRHAMNGGVLDSTVPTLGEQSIYTLLVVGLSGILMTLDLKSPSAAFRLGSMVAGGLAVLQTVSLHLGALNPYFSGESTGSWPFINLLLIGYLLPAIGYGGLAYYARDKRPRPYVMLLALSSAALAFAWVTLTVRRYWQGEFISYWKGFGQAEIYSYPVAWLAIGVALLVVGSRFEARHQRPWLSLPWISVASLAGILILIGWDPTLVGAEALWRTPVFNQLLPGYGIPALLAIYGAYEMRNWSDLRARYALQGFASLLSLLTVAVLIRHAMNGGVLDSSTPTLGEQSIYTLLVIGLSGILMTLDLKSPSPVFRYGSMVAGGVAIAQTVSLHLGALNPYFTGESTGSWPLINLLLIGYLLPGIAYAGLAFYARNKRPLPYVVLLALSGAVLGFAWVTLSVRRFWQGEFIAYWKGFEQAETYSYSVAWLAIGVGLLALGSRFDARSLRIASAVIVIVTVAKVFLVDMANLEGVLRALSFIGLGFVLIGIGLFYQKILTSKTKPAPAVEPEEEPTGI
;
A
#
# COMPACT_ATOMS: atom_id res chain seq x y z
N MET A 1 -7.26 -11.30 -27.74
CA MET A 1 -7.19 -9.83 -27.58
C MET A 1 -7.70 -9.32 -26.24
N PHE A 2 -8.73 -9.95 -25.66
CA PHE A 2 -9.23 -9.67 -24.31
C PHE A 2 -8.21 -9.75 -23.18
N GLU A 3 -7.37 -10.77 -23.25
CA GLU A 3 -6.32 -11.03 -22.25
C GLU A 3 -5.23 -9.95 -22.26
N LEU A 4 -5.05 -9.25 -23.38
CA LEU A 4 -4.11 -8.15 -23.57
C LEU A 4 -4.55 -6.90 -22.80
N LEU A 5 -5.86 -6.63 -22.76
CA LEU A 5 -6.44 -5.55 -21.96
C LEU A 5 -6.40 -5.87 -20.45
N LEU A 6 -6.61 -7.13 -20.08
CA LEU A 6 -6.48 -7.62 -18.70
C LEU A 6 -5.04 -7.53 -18.19
N LEU A 7 -4.06 -7.85 -19.05
CA LEU A 7 -2.63 -7.73 -18.74
C LEU A 7 -2.13 -6.28 -18.72
N ILE A 8 -2.66 -5.40 -19.60
CA ILE A 8 -2.39 -3.96 -19.52
C ILE A 8 -3.01 -3.38 -18.25
N LEU A 9 -4.22 -3.81 -17.84
CA LEU A 9 -4.86 -3.38 -16.61
C LEU A 9 -4.11 -3.89 -15.37
N ILE A 10 -3.68 -5.15 -15.35
CA ILE A 10 -2.83 -5.73 -14.30
C ILE A 10 -1.46 -5.03 -14.27
N GLY A 11 -0.87 -4.73 -15.43
CA GLY A 11 0.38 -3.99 -15.56
C GLY A 11 0.25 -2.56 -15.02
N VAL A 12 -0.84 -1.87 -15.33
CA VAL A 12 -1.16 -0.53 -14.83
C VAL A 12 -1.44 -0.56 -13.33
N LEU A 13 -2.22 -1.52 -12.83
CA LEU A 13 -2.48 -1.72 -11.39
C LEU A 13 -1.20 -2.05 -10.62
N PHE A 14 -0.32 -2.89 -11.16
CA PHE A 14 0.97 -3.24 -10.57
C PHE A 14 1.94 -2.05 -10.58
N PHE A 15 1.95 -1.23 -11.63
CA PHE A 15 2.76 0.00 -11.70
C PHE A 15 2.23 1.10 -10.78
N MET A 16 0.91 1.22 -10.65
CA MET A 16 0.26 2.11 -9.69
C MET A 16 0.57 1.68 -8.25
N GLN A 17 0.54 0.37 -7.96
CA GLN A 17 0.84 -0.20 -6.64
C GLN A 17 2.32 -0.08 -6.26
N ARG A 18 3.25 -0.30 -7.20
CA ARG A 18 4.68 -0.06 -6.99
C ARG A 18 5.00 1.42 -6.80
N GLY A 19 4.35 2.30 -7.57
CA GLY A 19 4.50 3.74 -7.43
C GLY A 19 4.02 4.27 -6.08
N SER A 20 2.99 3.66 -5.48
CA SER A 20 2.53 4.00 -4.13
C SER A 20 3.50 3.55 -3.03
N ALA A 21 4.16 2.40 -3.18
CA ALA A 21 5.14 1.92 -2.21
C ALA A 21 6.39 2.83 -2.18
N ASP A 22 6.96 3.14 -3.35
CA ASP A 22 8.11 4.04 -3.45
C ASP A 22 7.74 5.48 -3.03
N ARG A 23 6.49 5.92 -3.24
CA ARG A 23 5.98 7.20 -2.72
C ARG A 23 5.82 7.19 -1.21
N MET A 24 5.33 6.12 -0.63
CA MET A 24 5.22 5.98 0.82
C MET A 24 6.60 6.02 1.47
N ASP A 25 7.58 5.30 0.91
CA ASP A 25 8.96 5.32 1.41
C ASP A 25 9.60 6.71 1.27
N ARG A 26 9.33 7.41 0.15
CA ARG A 26 9.86 8.77 -0.07
C ARG A 26 9.18 9.79 0.85
N LEU A 27 7.86 9.72 1.00
CA LEU A 27 7.09 10.55 1.93
C LEU A 27 7.48 10.28 3.39
N GLU A 28 7.74 9.02 3.76
CA GLU A 28 8.17 8.64 5.11
C GLU A 28 9.58 9.17 5.39
N ASN A 29 10.49 9.14 4.40
CA ASN A 29 11.81 9.74 4.49
C ASN A 29 11.77 11.28 4.54
N GLU A 30 10.89 11.92 3.75
CA GLU A 30 10.69 13.36 3.81
C GLU A 30 10.07 13.79 5.15
N LEU A 31 9.05 13.09 5.64
CA LEU A 31 8.47 13.29 6.97
C LEU A 31 9.51 13.09 8.07
N ARG A 32 10.38 12.09 7.93
CA ARG A 32 11.49 11.85 8.86
C ARG A 32 12.50 12.99 8.84
N SER A 33 12.85 13.51 7.65
CA SER A 33 13.76 14.64 7.50
C SER A 33 13.17 15.96 8.04
N VAL A 34 11.87 16.18 7.83
CA VAL A 34 11.13 17.35 8.35
C VAL A 34 10.98 17.22 9.86
N ARG A 35 10.68 16.03 10.37
CA ARG A 35 10.67 15.73 11.80
C ARG A 35 12.05 15.92 12.44
N GLU A 36 13.13 15.51 11.77
CA GLU A 36 14.50 15.75 12.23
C GLU A 36 14.87 17.24 12.19
N LYS A 37 14.44 17.98 11.16
CA LYS A 37 14.61 19.44 11.10
C LYS A 37 13.79 20.15 12.19
N LEU A 38 12.56 19.74 12.45
CA LEU A 38 11.72 20.26 13.54
C LEU A 38 12.28 19.89 14.92
N LEU A 39 12.83 18.68 15.08
CA LEU A 39 13.53 18.26 16.29
C LEU A 39 14.82 19.05 16.51
N ARG A 40 15.53 19.44 15.43
CA ARG A 40 16.70 20.33 15.50
C ARG A 40 16.33 21.78 15.79
N LEU A 41 15.20 22.27 15.27
CA LEU A 41 14.66 23.60 15.57
C LEU A 41 14.09 23.69 17.00
N GLY A 42 13.65 22.55 17.57
CA GLY A 42 13.16 22.45 18.94
C GLY A 42 14.24 22.15 19.99
N GLN A 43 15.51 21.97 19.60
CA GLN A 43 16.61 21.87 20.56
C GLN A 43 17.27 23.23 20.78
N PRO A 44 17.51 23.65 22.03
CA PRO A 44 18.26 24.87 22.29
C PRO A 44 19.66 24.76 21.69
N SER A 45 20.14 25.84 21.06
CA SER A 45 21.47 25.93 20.47
C SER A 45 22.55 25.52 21.47
N PRO A 46 23.73 25.07 21.01
CA PRO A 46 24.84 24.70 21.89
C PRO A 46 25.21 25.79 22.89
N SER A 47 25.06 27.07 22.50
CA SER A 47 25.26 28.22 23.37
C SER A 47 24.25 28.33 24.52
N MET A 48 22.97 27.99 24.29
CA MET A 48 21.94 27.98 25.33
C MET A 48 22.08 26.78 26.29
N ARG A 49 22.56 25.64 25.81
CA ARG A 49 22.88 24.49 26.68
C ARG A 49 24.02 24.80 27.63
N ALA A 50 25.09 25.42 27.12
CA ALA A 50 26.24 25.83 27.93
C ALA A 50 25.87 26.84 29.02
N ALA A 51 24.98 27.80 28.72
CA ALA A 51 24.46 28.76 29.69
C ALA A 51 23.58 28.11 30.78
N SER A 52 22.78 27.10 30.42
CA SER A 52 21.93 26.38 31.39
C SER A 52 22.71 25.43 32.31
N GLU A 53 23.87 24.95 31.86
CA GLU A 53 24.77 24.13 32.68
C GLU A 53 25.60 24.98 33.65
N THR A 54 26.00 26.19 33.25
CA THR A 54 26.68 27.15 34.15
C THR A 54 25.73 27.63 35.26
N GLN A 55 24.48 27.93 34.93
CA GLN A 55 23.49 28.36 35.92
C GLN A 55 23.16 27.28 36.96
N LYS A 56 23.23 25.99 36.57
CA LYS A 56 23.02 24.85 37.50
C LYS A 56 24.22 24.55 38.40
N LEU A 57 25.42 24.96 38.00
CA LEU A 57 26.63 24.81 38.80
C LEU A 57 26.71 25.89 39.89
N ASP A 58 26.22 27.10 39.61
CA ASP A 58 26.21 28.20 40.58
C ASP A 58 25.14 28.02 41.67
N GLU A 59 23.98 27.41 41.35
CA GLU A 59 22.93 27.08 42.33
C GLU A 59 23.33 25.97 43.32
N ALA A 60 24.30 25.11 42.95
CA ALA A 60 24.79 24.03 43.81
C ALA A 60 25.82 24.48 44.85
N ALA A 61 26.33 25.73 44.75
CA ALA A 61 27.38 26.25 45.62
C ALA A 61 26.87 26.93 46.92
N ALA A 62 25.55 26.99 47.16
CA ALA A 62 24.95 27.84 48.20
C ALA A 62 24.22 27.12 49.36
N ALA A 63 24.55 25.86 49.70
CA ALA A 63 23.94 25.16 50.87
C ALA A 63 25.00 24.63 51.87
N PRO A 64 24.76 24.67 53.20
CA PRO A 64 25.80 24.47 54.22
C PRO A 64 26.13 22.99 54.51
N MET A 65 27.36 22.77 55.01
CA MET A 65 28.08 21.51 55.17
C MET A 65 28.04 20.99 56.62
N GLU A 66 27.91 19.67 56.84
CA GLU A 66 28.16 18.97 58.12
C GLU A 66 28.85 17.58 57.89
N PRO A 67 29.55 16.99 58.88
CA PRO A 67 30.94 16.51 58.70
C PRO A 67 31.13 14.99 58.55
N ALA A 68 32.28 14.61 57.95
CA ALA A 68 32.77 13.23 57.77
C ALA A 68 33.54 12.69 59.01
N PRO A 69 33.65 11.36 59.22
CA PRO A 69 34.90 10.62 58.86
C PRO A 69 34.69 9.09 58.59
N PRO A 70 35.73 8.22 58.40
CA PRO A 70 37.10 8.39 57.87
C PRO A 70 37.46 7.47 56.67
N THR A 71 38.47 7.87 55.87
CA THR A 71 39.22 7.08 54.86
C THR A 71 40.30 6.18 55.49
N PRO A 72 40.76 5.04 54.91
CA PRO A 72 41.65 4.95 53.71
C PRO A 72 41.37 3.69 52.82
N ALA A 73 41.96 3.39 51.65
CA ALA A 73 43.32 3.53 51.17
C ALA A 73 43.38 3.49 49.62
N TRP A 74 44.37 4.20 49.08
CA TRP A 74 44.63 4.49 47.67
C TRP A 74 45.66 3.49 47.14
N GLY A 75 45.29 2.70 46.13
CA GLY A 75 46.20 1.73 45.51
C GLY A 75 45.78 1.16 44.15
N LYS A 76 44.82 1.76 43.43
CA LYS A 76 44.34 1.22 42.14
C LYS A 76 43.98 2.28 41.07
N VAL A 77 44.55 3.48 41.12
CA VAL A 77 44.29 4.51 40.10
C VAL A 77 45.38 4.55 39.02
N GLU A 78 46.64 4.27 39.34
CA GLU A 78 47.72 4.20 38.32
C GLU A 78 47.58 3.02 37.33
N ALA A 79 46.96 1.91 37.73
CA ALA A 79 46.72 0.77 36.83
C ALA A 79 45.55 0.97 35.86
N LEU A 80 44.74 2.01 36.06
CA LEU A 80 43.60 2.34 35.19
C LEU A 80 43.99 3.35 34.11
N GLU A 81 44.89 4.29 34.44
CA GLU A 81 45.41 5.29 33.50
C GLU A 81 46.33 4.64 32.45
N ALA A 82 47.18 3.68 32.85
CA ALA A 82 48.01 2.90 31.91
C ALA A 82 47.19 2.04 30.93
N LYS A 83 45.98 1.61 31.30
CA LYS A 83 45.06 0.83 30.43
C LYS A 83 44.26 1.69 29.44
N ILE A 84 44.16 3.00 29.68
CA ILE A 84 43.45 3.93 28.79
C ILE A 84 44.38 4.40 27.67
N GLU A 85 45.67 4.56 27.96
CA GLU A 85 46.67 4.99 26.98
C GLU A 85 47.04 3.87 25.97
N GLU A 86 47.11 2.62 26.42
CA GLU A 86 47.31 1.45 25.54
C GLU A 86 46.11 1.20 24.60
N ARG A 87 44.89 1.50 25.08
CA ARG A 87 43.66 1.37 24.28
C ARG A 87 43.53 2.46 23.21
N ASN A 88 44.02 3.67 23.46
CA ASN A 88 44.01 4.74 22.48
C ASN A 88 45.08 4.55 21.38
N ASN A 89 46.25 4.01 21.72
CA ASN A 89 47.31 3.73 20.74
C ASN A 89 47.02 2.51 19.84
N ALA A 90 46.21 1.54 20.30
CA ALA A 90 45.79 0.42 19.46
C ALA A 90 44.72 0.79 18.40
N GLN A 91 44.03 1.94 18.57
CA GLN A 91 42.90 2.34 17.71
C GLN A 91 43.32 3.26 16.55
N LEU A 92 44.55 3.77 16.57
CA LEU A 92 45.13 4.60 15.50
C LEU A 92 45.87 3.79 14.42
N LEU A 93 46.17 2.50 14.66
CA LEU A 93 46.91 1.64 13.72
C LEU A 93 46.04 0.77 12.79
N ALA A 94 44.72 1.00 12.74
CA ALA A 94 43.78 0.14 12.00
C ALA A 94 42.94 0.85 10.91
N GLN A 95 43.42 1.97 10.37
CA GLN A 95 42.84 2.57 9.16
C GLN A 95 43.77 2.37 7.95
N PRO A 96 43.31 1.73 6.86
CA PRO A 96 44.01 1.79 5.59
C PRO A 96 43.65 3.07 4.85
N VAL A 97 44.66 3.88 4.55
CA VAL A 97 44.61 4.99 3.59
C VAL A 97 44.68 4.42 2.17
N PRO A 98 43.90 4.90 1.19
CA PRO A 98 44.19 4.69 -0.23
C PRO A 98 45.14 5.78 -0.75
N ASP A 99 46.30 5.34 -1.24
CA ASP A 99 47.22 6.15 -2.04
C ASP A 99 46.61 6.55 -3.39
N THR A 100 46.83 7.82 -3.77
CA THR A 100 47.12 8.22 -5.15
C THR A 100 48.60 8.67 -5.19
N PRO A 101 49.28 8.56 -6.34
CA PRO A 101 50.74 8.43 -6.39
C PRO A 101 51.48 9.73 -6.07
N GLU A 102 52.66 9.56 -5.45
CA GLU A 102 53.73 10.53 -5.31
C GLU A 102 54.32 10.97 -6.66
N GLU A 103 54.72 12.23 -6.73
CA GLU A 103 56.10 12.69 -6.98
C GLU A 103 56.07 14.20 -6.64
N GLY A 104 56.89 14.82 -5.81
CA GLY A 104 58.13 14.46 -5.14
C GLY A 104 58.96 15.75 -5.05
N GLY A 105 59.54 16.05 -3.87
CA GLY A 105 60.70 16.95 -3.78
C GLY A 105 60.50 18.37 -3.22
N SER A 106 60.68 18.47 -1.90
CA SER A 106 61.11 19.62 -1.09
C SER A 106 62.53 20.13 -1.47
N PRO A 107 63.22 21.07 -0.79
CA PRO A 107 62.84 22.03 0.27
C PRO A 107 63.43 23.47 0.10
N ALA A 108 63.11 24.34 1.07
CA ALA A 108 64.01 25.27 1.77
C ALA A 108 63.64 26.77 1.71
N GLU A 109 62.93 27.21 2.76
CA GLU A 109 63.34 28.24 3.75
C GLU A 109 63.84 29.66 3.33
N PRO A 110 63.84 30.67 4.23
CA PRO A 110 62.96 31.83 4.11
C PRO A 110 63.69 33.18 4.06
N ASN A 111 62.89 34.26 4.00
CA ASN A 111 63.11 35.65 4.45
C ASN A 111 63.18 36.80 3.42
N TYR A 112 62.21 37.69 3.64
CA TYR A 112 62.29 39.15 3.79
C TYR A 112 62.57 40.08 2.59
N LEU A 113 61.64 41.05 2.51
CA LEU A 113 61.77 42.47 2.15
C LEU A 113 61.60 42.90 0.68
N ALA A 114 60.51 43.65 0.52
CA ALA A 114 60.49 45.06 0.11
C ALA A 114 60.51 45.43 -1.38
N ASP A 115 59.65 46.42 -1.61
CA ASP A 115 59.56 47.42 -2.67
C ASP A 115 59.26 46.97 -4.11
N ALA A 116 58.05 47.21 -4.60
CA ALA A 116 57.42 48.50 -4.90
C ALA A 116 57.91 49.11 -6.22
N THR A 117 56.98 49.21 -7.16
CA THR A 117 56.79 50.41 -7.99
C THR A 117 55.32 50.46 -8.43
N ILE A 118 54.61 51.38 -7.79
CA ILE A 118 53.31 52.01 -8.12
C ILE A 118 53.66 53.18 -9.12
N PRO A 119 52.79 54.09 -9.67
CA PRO A 119 51.32 54.31 -9.73
C PRO A 119 50.79 54.44 -11.19
N THR A 120 49.51 54.60 -11.52
CA THR A 120 48.55 55.73 -11.34
C THR A 120 47.23 55.30 -12.02
N GLY A 121 45.99 55.61 -11.61
CA GLY A 121 45.35 56.30 -10.48
C GLY A 121 43.88 55.84 -10.43
N SER A 122 43.28 55.47 -9.29
CA SER A 122 42.74 56.30 -8.17
C SER A 122 41.56 57.18 -8.61
N SER A 123 40.34 56.97 -8.09
CA SER A 123 39.83 57.55 -6.83
C SER A 123 38.30 57.23 -6.78
N ILE A 124 37.56 56.93 -5.70
CA ILE A 124 37.73 56.97 -4.23
C ILE A 124 36.70 56.00 -3.58
N ALA A 125 37.03 55.57 -2.36
CA ALA A 125 36.27 54.73 -1.44
C ALA A 125 34.99 55.34 -0.84
N ALA A 126 34.06 54.48 -0.41
CA ALA A 126 33.44 54.48 0.94
C ALA A 126 32.46 53.29 1.10
N ASN A 127 32.83 52.29 1.91
CA ASN A 127 31.87 51.56 2.75
C ASN A 127 31.70 52.41 4.02
N PRO A 128 30.47 52.77 4.44
CA PRO A 128 29.71 51.95 5.42
C PRO A 128 28.17 52.17 5.27
N PRO A 129 27.27 51.76 6.19
CA PRO A 129 27.24 50.64 7.14
C PRO A 129 26.08 49.65 6.84
N GLU A 130 26.08 48.53 7.56
CA GLU A 130 24.98 47.59 7.70
C GLU A 130 23.71 48.28 8.24
N ALA A 131 22.82 48.67 7.33
CA ALA A 131 21.52 49.23 7.64
C ALA A 131 20.48 48.11 7.75
N ALA A 132 20.06 47.88 8.99
CA ALA A 132 18.71 47.53 9.42
C ALA A 132 17.85 46.72 8.44
N LYS A 133 17.73 45.42 8.73
CA LYS A 133 16.50 44.68 8.39
C LYS A 133 15.31 45.50 8.90
N PRO A 134 14.24 45.66 8.11
CA PRO A 134 13.14 46.51 8.49
C PRO A 134 12.56 46.02 9.82
N THR A 135 12.65 46.89 10.83
CA THR A 135 11.74 46.88 11.97
C THR A 135 10.35 47.05 11.37
N GLU A 136 9.70 45.93 11.09
CA GLU A 136 8.26 45.90 10.92
C GLU A 136 7.72 46.45 12.25
N THR A 137 7.24 47.68 12.16
CA THR A 137 6.57 48.38 13.24
C THR A 137 5.45 47.45 13.66
N VAL A 138 5.57 46.87 14.85
CA VAL A 138 4.44 46.26 15.56
C VAL A 138 3.52 47.43 15.91
N VAL A 139 2.79 47.92 14.91
CA VAL A 139 1.45 48.42 15.16
C VAL A 139 0.76 47.25 15.82
N PRO A 140 0.20 47.38 17.03
CA PRO A 140 -0.50 46.29 17.67
C PRO A 140 -1.67 45.95 16.74
N ARG A 141 -1.52 44.90 15.94
CA ARG A 141 -2.65 44.21 15.33
C ARG A 141 -3.39 43.63 16.52
N ILE A 142 -4.42 44.34 16.97
CA ILE A 142 -5.49 43.76 17.77
C ILE A 142 -6.10 42.66 16.91
N SER A 143 -5.55 41.45 17.02
CA SER A 143 -6.19 40.22 16.59
C SER A 143 -5.47 39.01 17.20
N ASP A 144 -5.31 39.01 18.51
CA ASP A 144 -5.34 37.74 19.26
C ASP A 144 -6.79 37.28 19.34
N LYS A 145 -7.28 36.67 18.27
CA LYS A 145 -8.30 35.63 18.43
C LYS A 145 -7.51 34.34 18.60
N ALA A 146 -7.19 34.03 19.85
CA ALA A 146 -6.63 32.76 20.26
C ALA A 146 -7.33 31.63 19.49
N ALA A 147 -6.56 30.82 18.76
CA ALA A 147 -7.07 29.58 18.21
C ALA A 147 -7.67 28.76 19.38
N PRO A 148 -8.88 28.23 19.26
CA PRO A 148 -9.46 27.42 20.33
C PRO A 148 -8.56 26.19 20.57
N PRO A 149 -8.36 25.78 21.83
CA PRO A 149 -7.46 24.68 22.17
C PRO A 149 -7.92 23.39 21.47
N SER A 150 -6.98 22.69 20.84
CA SER A 150 -7.24 21.39 20.20
C SER A 150 -7.80 20.39 21.21
N GLU A 151 -8.99 19.86 20.94
CA GLU A 151 -9.66 18.91 21.83
C GLU A 151 -8.91 17.56 21.86
N ASN A 152 -8.42 17.15 23.03
CA ASN A 152 -7.76 15.85 23.22
C ASN A 152 -8.78 14.70 23.19
N LEU A 153 -8.45 13.59 22.51
CA LEU A 153 -9.28 12.37 22.44
C LEU A 153 -9.69 11.83 23.83
N GLU A 154 -8.88 12.05 24.86
CA GLU A 154 -9.19 11.69 26.27
C GLU A 154 -10.37 12.50 26.82
N ASN A 155 -10.51 13.76 26.40
CA ASN A 155 -11.61 14.65 26.76
C ASN A 155 -12.89 14.34 25.96
N LEU A 156 -12.74 13.94 24.69
CA LEU A 156 -13.87 13.49 23.85
C LEU A 156 -14.44 12.15 24.31
N LEU A 157 -13.57 11.14 24.54
CA LEU A 157 -13.97 9.76 24.89
C LEU A 157 -14.44 9.60 26.34
N GLY A 158 -13.76 10.24 27.30
CA GLY A 158 -14.07 10.05 28.73
C GLY A 158 -15.05 11.07 29.29
N ALA A 159 -14.89 12.35 28.94
CA ALA A 159 -15.58 13.45 29.60
C ALA A 159 -16.82 13.96 28.85
N ARG A 160 -16.78 14.09 27.51
CA ARG A 160 -17.92 14.64 26.73
C ARG A 160 -18.87 13.54 26.27
N TRP A 161 -18.36 12.42 25.77
CA TRP A 161 -19.19 11.29 25.34
C TRP A 161 -20.07 10.75 26.48
N ALA A 162 -19.49 10.53 27.67
CA ALA A 162 -20.25 10.01 28.82
C ALA A 162 -21.41 10.94 29.23
N VAL A 163 -21.20 12.26 29.16
CA VAL A 163 -22.21 13.29 29.48
C VAL A 163 -23.25 13.42 28.36
N TRP A 164 -22.84 13.40 27.09
CA TRP A 164 -23.76 13.42 25.94
C TRP A 164 -24.61 12.16 25.85
N ALA A 165 -24.01 10.98 26.05
CA ALA A 165 -24.71 9.71 26.11
C ALA A 165 -25.69 9.68 27.30
N GLY A 166 -25.30 10.23 28.46
CA GLY A 166 -26.19 10.43 29.60
C GLY A 166 -27.35 11.39 29.30
N GLY A 167 -27.08 12.51 28.62
CA GLY A 167 -28.10 13.48 28.21
C GLY A 167 -29.06 12.93 27.15
N LEU A 168 -28.55 12.15 26.19
CA LEU A 168 -29.37 11.44 25.20
C LEU A 168 -30.21 10.35 25.85
N ALA A 169 -29.65 9.58 26.80
CA ALA A 169 -30.41 8.59 27.57
C ALA A 169 -31.55 9.23 28.37
N LEU A 170 -31.32 10.42 28.96
CA LEU A 170 -32.36 11.20 29.63
C LEU A 170 -33.41 11.75 28.66
N ALA A 171 -33.00 12.29 27.51
CA ALA A 171 -33.90 12.82 26.48
C ALA A 171 -34.78 11.70 25.88
N LEU A 172 -34.20 10.54 25.58
CA LEU A 172 -34.95 9.36 25.14
C LEU A 172 -35.91 8.88 26.22
N GLY A 173 -35.49 8.90 27.49
CA GLY A 173 -36.38 8.66 28.63
C GLY A 173 -37.59 9.60 28.65
N GLY A 174 -37.39 10.90 28.35
CA GLY A 174 -38.46 11.88 28.22
C GLY A 174 -39.36 11.66 27.00
N VAL A 175 -38.79 11.30 25.85
CA VAL A 175 -39.55 10.97 24.62
C VAL A 175 -40.41 9.72 24.81
N PHE A 176 -39.90 8.68 25.48
CA PHE A 176 -40.71 7.50 25.81
C PHE A 176 -41.86 7.85 26.77
N LEU A 177 -41.69 8.87 27.62
CA LEU A 177 -42.72 9.41 28.51
C LEU A 177 -43.81 10.21 27.76
N VAL A 178 -43.41 11.03 26.78
CA VAL A 178 -44.34 11.78 25.91
C VAL A 178 -45.04 10.85 24.91
N ARG A 179 -44.34 9.86 24.35
CA ARG A 179 -44.95 8.83 23.51
C ARG A 179 -46.00 8.05 24.28
N TYR A 180 -45.71 7.69 25.54
CA TYR A 180 -46.68 7.06 26.43
C TYR A 180 -47.94 7.94 26.65
N SER A 181 -47.79 9.27 26.73
CA SER A 181 -48.95 10.19 26.83
C SER A 181 -49.69 10.43 25.51
N ILE A 182 -49.07 10.11 24.37
CA ILE A 182 -49.69 10.16 23.05
C ILE A 182 -50.44 8.86 22.76
N GLU A 183 -49.87 7.71 23.13
CA GLU A 183 -50.51 6.39 23.07
C GLU A 183 -51.73 6.30 24.00
N SER A 184 -51.85 7.20 24.98
CA SER A 184 -53.03 7.35 25.84
C SER A 184 -54.16 8.24 25.28
N GLY A 185 -54.02 8.83 24.08
CA GLY A 185 -55.16 9.36 23.29
C GLY A 185 -55.53 10.84 23.44
N LEU A 186 -54.68 11.72 23.96
CA LEU A 186 -55.05 13.07 24.43
C LEU A 186 -55.22 14.20 23.36
N LEU A 187 -54.85 14.04 22.08
CA LEU A 187 -54.93 15.12 21.05
C LEU A 187 -55.37 14.60 19.67
N GLY A 188 -56.16 15.34 18.89
CA GLY A 188 -56.63 14.93 17.55
C GLY A 188 -55.67 15.26 16.37
N PRO A 189 -55.69 14.51 15.25
CA PRO A 189 -54.77 14.69 14.10
C PRO A 189 -54.68 16.09 13.49
N GLY A 190 -55.80 16.74 13.17
CA GLY A 190 -55.80 18.06 12.53
C GLY A 190 -55.16 19.15 13.40
N VAL A 191 -55.47 19.15 14.70
CA VAL A 191 -54.90 20.10 15.67
C VAL A 191 -53.38 19.91 15.81
N ARG A 192 -52.89 18.66 15.74
CA ARG A 192 -51.45 18.35 15.75
C ARG A 192 -50.74 18.98 14.54
N LEU A 193 -51.32 18.87 13.35
CA LEU A 193 -50.74 19.45 12.12
C LEU A 193 -50.73 20.98 12.14
N THR A 194 -51.82 21.61 12.58
CA THR A 194 -51.92 23.07 12.64
C THR A 194 -50.95 23.64 13.68
N LEU A 195 -50.84 23.00 14.85
CA LEU A 195 -49.88 23.42 15.87
C LEU A 195 -48.44 23.23 15.41
N ALA A 196 -48.14 22.12 14.71
CA ALA A 196 -46.82 21.90 14.11
C ALA A 196 -46.47 22.97 13.07
N ALA A 197 -47.40 23.31 12.16
CA ALA A 197 -47.17 24.34 11.14
C ALA A 197 -46.96 25.74 11.75
N LEU A 198 -47.79 26.13 12.71
CA LEU A 198 -47.66 27.41 13.42
C LEU A 198 -46.36 27.48 14.23
N PHE A 199 -46.01 26.39 14.91
CA PHE A 199 -44.74 26.27 15.63
C PHE A 199 -43.55 26.41 14.69
N GLY A 200 -43.58 25.74 13.53
CA GLY A 200 -42.55 25.84 12.50
C GLY A 200 -42.35 27.27 11.98
N LEU A 201 -43.43 27.98 11.65
CA LEU A 201 -43.38 29.39 11.23
C LEU A 201 -42.89 30.32 12.35
N ALA A 202 -43.34 30.09 13.59
CA ALA A 202 -42.91 30.87 14.75
C ALA A 202 -41.41 30.72 15.00
N LEU A 203 -40.85 29.51 14.83
CA LEU A 203 -39.41 29.27 14.94
C LEU A 203 -38.61 30.01 13.85
N ILE A 204 -39.06 29.98 12.59
CA ILE A 204 -38.42 30.72 11.49
C ILE A 204 -38.47 32.24 11.76
N ALA A 205 -39.63 32.77 12.12
CA ALA A 205 -39.80 34.20 12.44
C ALA A 205 -38.93 34.62 13.62
N THR A 206 -38.85 33.79 14.67
CA THR A 206 -38.01 34.03 15.84
C THR A 206 -36.52 34.00 15.47
N GLY A 207 -36.10 33.05 14.63
CA GLY A 207 -34.73 32.99 14.09
C GLY A 207 -34.34 34.29 13.37
N GLU A 208 -35.20 34.79 12.48
CA GLU A 208 -34.96 36.03 11.73
C GLU A 208 -35.03 37.29 12.62
N LEU A 209 -35.94 37.34 13.60
CA LEU A 209 -36.04 38.45 14.55
C LEU A 209 -34.81 38.54 15.47
N ILE A 210 -34.30 37.40 15.94
CA ILE A 210 -33.06 37.34 16.73
C ILE A 210 -31.88 37.80 15.87
N ARG A 211 -31.80 37.35 14.60
CA ARG A 211 -30.76 37.79 13.66
C ARG A 211 -30.79 39.30 13.42
N ARG A 212 -31.97 39.89 13.20
CA ARG A 212 -32.13 41.35 12.97
C ARG A 212 -31.78 42.20 14.19
N LYS A 213 -32.01 41.68 15.40
CA LYS A 213 -31.70 42.39 16.66
C LYS A 213 -30.26 42.18 17.13
N ALA A 214 -29.59 41.13 16.66
CA ALA A 214 -28.21 40.81 17.01
C ALA A 214 -27.22 41.29 15.93
N LEU A 215 -26.90 42.60 15.90
CA LEU A 215 -25.51 43.14 15.86
C LEU A 215 -25.56 44.68 16.01
N PRO A 216 -24.71 45.30 16.88
CA PRO A 216 -23.25 45.18 16.83
C PRO A 216 -22.51 45.01 18.20
N LYS A 217 -22.92 44.08 19.10
CA LYS A 217 -22.24 43.91 20.41
C LYS A 217 -21.89 42.50 20.91
N ALA A 218 -21.95 41.44 20.09
CA ALA A 218 -21.70 40.07 20.61
C ALA A 218 -21.02 39.11 19.61
N GLU A 219 -19.97 39.56 18.92
CA GLU A 219 -19.26 38.76 17.92
C GLU A 219 -18.35 37.65 18.52
N ALA A 220 -18.14 37.64 19.84
CA ALA A 220 -17.21 36.71 20.51
C ALA A 220 -17.90 35.53 21.24
N LEU A 221 -19.16 35.66 21.68
CA LEU A 221 -19.86 34.61 22.44
C LEU A 221 -20.73 33.69 21.57
N TYR A 222 -21.14 34.14 20.37
CA TYR A 222 -22.07 33.40 19.49
C TYR A 222 -21.39 32.74 18.28
N SER A 223 -20.07 32.88 18.11
CA SER A 223 -19.39 32.31 16.93
C SER A 223 -19.45 30.78 16.84
N ASN A 224 -19.74 30.09 17.95
CA ASN A 224 -19.85 28.63 18.01
C ASN A 224 -21.28 28.11 18.25
N ALA A 225 -22.27 29.00 18.42
CA ALA A 225 -23.67 28.62 18.64
C ALA A 225 -24.56 29.31 17.59
N MET A 226 -24.85 28.60 16.50
CA MET A 226 -25.65 29.04 15.34
C MET A 226 -27.16 29.17 15.66
N VAL A 227 -27.53 29.79 16.78
CA VAL A 227 -28.91 29.78 17.31
C VAL A 227 -29.97 30.28 16.30
N PRO A 228 -29.79 31.42 15.59
CA PRO A 228 -30.76 31.86 14.57
C PRO A 228 -30.92 30.88 13.39
N GLY A 229 -29.80 30.29 12.95
CA GLY A 229 -29.78 29.30 11.86
C GLY A 229 -30.43 27.98 12.28
N ILE A 230 -30.21 27.52 13.51
CA ILE A 230 -30.80 26.31 14.08
C ILE A 230 -32.32 26.47 14.25
N LEU A 231 -32.79 27.63 14.73
CA LEU A 231 -34.23 27.91 14.84
C LEU A 231 -34.91 27.94 13.46
N THR A 232 -34.26 28.56 12.48
CA THR A 232 -34.76 28.57 11.09
C THR A 232 -34.78 27.16 10.48
N ALA A 233 -33.75 26.36 10.74
CA ALA A 233 -33.67 24.96 10.29
C ALA A 233 -34.73 24.08 10.98
N ALA A 234 -34.90 24.19 12.29
CA ALA A 234 -35.91 23.46 13.06
C ALA A 234 -37.33 23.82 12.59
N GLY A 235 -37.59 25.10 12.34
CA GLY A 235 -38.86 25.54 11.78
C GLY A 235 -39.11 25.02 10.37
N ALA A 236 -38.09 25.00 9.51
CA ALA A 236 -38.17 24.43 8.16
C ALA A 236 -38.47 22.92 8.17
N VAL A 237 -37.76 22.14 8.99
CA VAL A 237 -38.01 20.69 9.15
C VAL A 237 -39.42 20.43 9.67
N THR A 238 -39.88 21.24 10.62
CA THR A 238 -41.25 21.15 11.16
C THR A 238 -42.29 21.42 10.07
N LEU A 239 -42.06 22.41 9.20
CA LEU A 239 -42.95 22.71 8.06
C LEU A 239 -42.96 21.60 7.01
N PHE A 240 -41.79 21.08 6.62
CA PHE A 240 -41.70 19.92 5.72
C PHE A 240 -42.49 18.73 6.28
N GLY A 241 -42.30 18.41 7.56
CA GLY A 241 -43.00 17.33 8.25
C GLY A 241 -44.52 17.56 8.34
N ALA A 242 -44.96 18.79 8.63
CA ALA A 242 -46.38 19.13 8.71
C ALA A 242 -47.08 19.02 7.35
N ILE A 243 -46.44 19.52 6.28
CA ILE A 243 -47.00 19.43 4.92
C ILE A 243 -47.04 17.97 4.44
N TYR A 244 -45.98 17.19 4.69
CA TYR A 244 -45.96 15.76 4.36
C TYR A 244 -47.03 15.00 5.13
N ALA A 245 -47.13 15.17 6.46
CA ALA A 245 -48.12 14.46 7.26
C ALA A 245 -49.56 14.83 6.87
N ALA A 246 -49.80 16.10 6.50
CA ALA A 246 -51.09 16.53 5.96
C ALA A 246 -51.45 15.83 4.65
N HIS A 247 -50.47 15.50 3.81
CA HIS A 247 -50.68 14.76 2.56
C HIS A 247 -50.65 13.25 2.77
N GLY A 248 -49.50 12.66 3.12
CA GLY A 248 -49.26 11.22 3.08
C GLY A 248 -49.63 10.41 4.32
N VAL A 249 -50.03 11.05 5.43
CA VAL A 249 -50.47 10.36 6.65
C VAL A 249 -51.96 10.57 6.92
N TYR A 250 -52.47 11.77 6.64
CA TYR A 250 -53.83 12.17 6.98
C TYR A 250 -54.71 12.53 5.78
N ASP A 251 -54.19 12.49 4.54
CA ASP A 251 -54.93 12.74 3.29
C ASP A 251 -55.74 14.06 3.24
N TYR A 252 -55.34 15.08 3.99
CA TYR A 252 -56.04 16.38 4.07
C TYR A 252 -55.80 17.27 2.85
N ILE A 253 -54.65 17.14 2.19
CA ILE A 253 -54.28 17.96 1.01
C ILE A 253 -53.88 17.08 -0.17
N GLY A 254 -54.27 17.48 -1.37
CA GLY A 254 -53.93 16.77 -2.60
C GLY A 254 -52.45 16.92 -3.02
N PRO A 255 -51.95 16.03 -3.89
CA PRO A 255 -50.52 15.93 -4.25
C PRO A 255 -49.98 17.19 -4.93
N THR A 256 -50.76 17.86 -5.78
CA THR A 256 -50.34 19.10 -6.45
C THR A 256 -50.13 20.24 -5.47
N LEU A 257 -51.05 20.43 -4.52
CA LEU A 257 -50.93 21.48 -3.50
C LEU A 257 -49.76 21.18 -2.55
N ALA A 258 -49.59 19.92 -2.15
CA ALA A 258 -48.46 19.48 -1.35
C ALA A 258 -47.13 19.76 -2.07
N PHE A 259 -47.02 19.47 -3.38
CA PHE A 259 -45.84 19.76 -4.19
C PHE A 259 -45.48 21.25 -4.20
N VAL A 260 -46.46 22.11 -4.48
CA VAL A 260 -46.25 23.55 -4.52
C VAL A 260 -45.82 24.08 -3.15
N LEU A 261 -46.47 23.65 -2.06
CA LEU A 261 -46.12 24.09 -0.70
C LEU A 261 -44.72 23.63 -0.28
N LEU A 262 -44.35 22.38 -0.57
CA LEU A 262 -43.02 21.85 -0.29
C LEU A 262 -41.93 22.55 -1.13
N ALA A 263 -42.19 22.79 -2.42
CA ALA A 263 -41.29 23.54 -3.30
C ALA A 263 -41.09 24.98 -2.84
N LEU A 264 -42.18 25.69 -2.49
CA LEU A 264 -42.11 27.05 -1.95
C LEU A 264 -41.33 27.09 -0.63
N THR A 265 -41.53 26.09 0.24
CA THR A 265 -40.78 25.98 1.49
C THR A 265 -39.29 25.77 1.21
N ALA A 266 -38.93 24.87 0.29
CA ALA A 266 -37.54 24.59 -0.08
C ALA A 266 -36.83 25.81 -0.68
N PHE A 267 -37.44 26.47 -1.67
CA PHE A 267 -36.90 27.69 -2.26
C PHE A 267 -36.88 28.86 -1.28
N GLY A 268 -37.86 28.95 -0.39
CA GLY A 268 -37.89 29.94 0.70
C GLY A 268 -36.72 29.75 1.68
N VAL A 269 -36.43 28.51 2.07
CA VAL A 269 -35.28 28.15 2.92
C VAL A 269 -33.96 28.44 2.18
N LEU A 270 -33.88 28.11 0.89
CA LEU A 270 -32.72 28.45 0.06
C LEU A 270 -32.52 29.97 -0.07
N GLY A 271 -33.59 30.75 -0.19
CA GLY A 271 -33.52 32.22 -0.15
C GLY A 271 -33.05 32.76 1.21
N LEU A 272 -33.62 32.25 2.31
CA LEU A 272 -33.21 32.58 3.67
C LEU A 272 -31.77 32.16 3.97
N SER A 273 -31.22 31.19 3.24
CA SER A 273 -29.83 30.78 3.39
C SER A 273 -28.84 31.88 3.02
N LEU A 274 -29.18 32.78 2.09
CA LEU A 274 -28.36 33.94 1.75
C LEU A 274 -28.13 34.87 2.96
N LEU A 275 -28.98 34.74 3.99
CA LEU A 275 -28.97 35.50 5.23
C LEU A 275 -28.36 34.71 6.42
N HIS A 276 -28.55 33.38 6.46
CA HIS A 276 -28.17 32.52 7.60
C HIS A 276 -26.96 31.59 7.33
N GLY A 277 -26.46 31.56 6.10
CA GLY A 277 -25.25 30.81 5.73
C GLY A 277 -25.52 29.48 5.01
N GLN A 278 -24.40 28.81 4.70
CA GLN A 278 -24.33 27.67 3.79
C GLN A 278 -25.08 26.41 4.30
N THR A 279 -25.15 26.17 5.62
CA THR A 279 -25.83 24.97 6.16
C THR A 279 -27.34 25.01 5.92
N LEU A 280 -27.96 26.19 5.97
CA LEU A 280 -29.36 26.37 5.65
C LEU A 280 -29.63 26.20 4.15
N ALA A 281 -28.66 26.58 3.30
CA ALA A 281 -28.75 26.36 1.85
C ALA A 281 -28.76 24.85 1.55
N GLY A 282 -27.96 24.08 2.28
CA GLY A 282 -27.99 22.62 2.26
C GLY A 282 -29.34 22.03 2.67
N LEU A 283 -30.01 22.61 3.69
CA LEU A 283 -31.36 22.18 4.09
C LEU A 283 -32.42 22.51 3.02
N GLY A 284 -32.36 23.71 2.43
CA GLY A 284 -33.26 24.08 1.32
C GLY A 284 -33.07 23.20 0.10
N LEU A 285 -31.82 22.89 -0.25
CA LEU A 285 -31.47 21.92 -1.28
C LEU A 285 -32.00 20.52 -0.94
N ALA A 286 -31.76 20.02 0.27
CA ALA A 286 -32.26 18.71 0.71
C ALA A 286 -33.79 18.64 0.62
N GLY A 287 -34.48 19.68 1.11
CA GLY A 287 -35.93 19.81 0.99
C GLY A 287 -36.39 19.79 -0.47
N SER A 288 -35.70 20.51 -1.35
CA SER A 288 -36.03 20.52 -2.79
C SER A 288 -35.90 19.14 -3.43
N MET A 289 -34.86 18.38 -3.06
CA MET A 289 -34.56 17.05 -3.60
C MET A 289 -35.45 15.95 -3.03
N VAL A 290 -35.93 16.10 -1.80
CA VAL A 290 -36.83 15.15 -1.13
C VAL A 290 -38.28 15.37 -1.54
N THR A 291 -38.67 16.60 -1.90
CA THR A 291 -40.06 16.96 -2.25
C THR A 291 -40.72 15.98 -3.24
N PRO A 292 -40.09 15.59 -4.37
CA PRO A 292 -40.72 14.66 -5.29
C PRO A 292 -40.86 13.22 -4.75
N LEU A 293 -40.03 12.78 -3.79
CA LEU A 293 -40.19 11.46 -3.15
C LEU A 293 -41.39 11.41 -2.20
N LEU A 294 -41.74 12.54 -1.59
CA LEU A 294 -42.78 12.62 -0.57
C LEU A 294 -44.20 12.66 -1.13
N ILE A 295 -44.34 12.79 -2.46
CA ILE A 295 -45.63 12.99 -3.11
C ILE A 295 -45.87 11.85 -4.09
N SER A 296 -46.84 11.00 -3.78
CA SER A 296 -47.32 9.98 -4.70
C SER A 296 -48.30 10.61 -5.69
N THR A 297 -48.11 10.34 -6.98
CA THR A 297 -49.02 10.76 -8.05
C THR A 297 -49.46 9.56 -8.86
N THR A 298 -50.71 9.60 -9.32
CA THR A 298 -51.29 8.57 -10.19
C THR A 298 -50.77 8.63 -11.63
N SER A 299 -50.18 9.76 -12.03
CA SER A 299 -49.55 9.94 -13.35
C SER A 299 -48.19 10.68 -13.21
N PRO A 300 -47.09 9.94 -12.98
CA PRO A 300 -45.75 10.54 -12.88
C PRO A 300 -45.34 11.21 -14.21
N ASN A 301 -44.95 12.48 -14.16
CA ASN A 301 -44.47 13.24 -15.32
C ASN A 301 -42.98 13.59 -15.17
N LEU A 302 -42.15 12.95 -15.99
CA LEU A 302 -40.68 13.05 -15.92
C LEU A 302 -40.16 14.44 -16.32
N TRP A 303 -40.82 15.09 -17.27
CA TRP A 303 -40.48 16.46 -17.69
C TRP A 303 -40.65 17.46 -16.54
N THR A 304 -41.76 17.38 -15.81
CA THR A 304 -42.04 18.27 -14.67
C THR A 304 -40.99 18.07 -13.57
N LEU A 305 -40.65 16.81 -13.27
CA LEU A 305 -39.62 16.46 -12.30
C LEU A 305 -38.25 17.08 -12.67
N PHE A 306 -37.74 16.79 -13.87
CA PHE A 306 -36.40 17.24 -14.25
C PHE A 306 -36.30 18.74 -14.51
N ILE A 307 -37.39 19.40 -14.95
CA ILE A 307 -37.45 20.87 -15.00
C ILE A 307 -37.32 21.45 -13.59
N TYR A 308 -38.10 20.94 -12.63
CA TYR A 308 -38.04 21.38 -11.23
C TYR A 308 -36.65 21.17 -10.61
N LEU A 309 -36.06 19.98 -10.79
CA LEU A 309 -34.72 19.67 -10.27
C LEU A 309 -33.63 20.52 -10.91
N THR A 310 -33.72 20.80 -12.22
CA THR A 310 -32.80 21.70 -12.92
C THR A 310 -32.91 23.12 -12.38
N VAL A 311 -34.13 23.63 -12.15
CA VAL A 311 -34.35 24.95 -11.54
C VAL A 311 -33.77 24.99 -10.12
N ALA A 312 -33.96 23.94 -9.32
CA ALA A 312 -33.36 23.83 -7.99
C ALA A 312 -31.82 23.85 -8.03
N GLN A 313 -31.22 23.11 -8.96
CA GLN A 313 -29.78 23.07 -9.17
C GLN A 313 -29.23 24.44 -9.60
N VAL A 314 -29.82 25.07 -10.63
CA VAL A 314 -29.41 26.37 -11.15
C VAL A 314 -29.55 27.46 -10.09
N THR A 315 -30.67 27.49 -9.36
CA THR A 315 -30.92 28.46 -8.27
C THR A 315 -29.89 28.30 -7.15
N THR A 316 -29.57 27.05 -6.80
CA THR A 316 -28.54 26.75 -5.79
C THR A 316 -27.15 27.17 -6.24
N SER A 317 -26.78 26.91 -7.50
CA SER A 317 -25.52 27.38 -8.09
C SER A 317 -25.42 28.90 -8.13
N MET A 318 -26.51 29.59 -8.46
CA MET A 318 -26.57 31.06 -8.46
C MET A 318 -26.41 31.63 -7.04
N ALA A 319 -27.17 31.10 -6.07
CA ALA A 319 -27.08 31.51 -4.66
C ALA A 319 -25.67 31.31 -4.09
N ALA A 320 -25.06 30.16 -4.39
CA ALA A 320 -23.71 29.85 -4.00
C ALA A 320 -22.67 30.78 -4.64
N ARG A 321 -22.88 31.19 -5.90
CA ARG A 321 -21.99 32.12 -6.61
C ARG A 321 -21.96 33.51 -5.99
N LEU A 322 -23.11 33.98 -5.50
CA LEU A 322 -23.24 35.27 -4.80
C LEU A 322 -22.50 35.29 -3.46
N LYS A 323 -22.33 34.13 -2.80
CA LYS A 323 -21.71 34.02 -1.46
C LYS A 323 -20.36 33.30 -1.44
N GLY A 324 -19.87 32.82 -2.59
CA GLY A 324 -18.60 32.09 -2.70
C GLY A 324 -18.62 30.67 -2.12
N TRP A 325 -19.79 30.04 -2.01
CA TRP A 325 -19.91 28.69 -1.45
C TRP A 325 -19.55 27.62 -2.49
N LEU A 326 -18.75 26.63 -2.08
CA LEU A 326 -18.33 25.54 -2.98
C LEU A 326 -19.02 24.21 -2.69
N ILE A 327 -19.45 23.96 -1.45
CA ILE A 327 -19.96 22.65 -1.03
C ILE A 327 -21.41 22.43 -1.49
N VAL A 328 -22.30 23.39 -1.26
CA VAL A 328 -23.72 23.27 -1.59
C VAL A 328 -23.98 23.15 -3.10
N PRO A 329 -23.32 23.93 -3.99
CA PRO A 329 -23.48 23.70 -5.43
C PRO A 329 -22.91 22.35 -5.90
N ALA A 330 -21.85 21.84 -5.27
CA ALA A 330 -21.33 20.50 -5.52
C ALA A 330 -22.35 19.42 -5.10
N LEU A 331 -23.00 19.58 -3.93
CA LEU A 331 -24.10 18.70 -3.50
C LEU A 331 -25.29 18.77 -4.47
N ALA A 332 -25.62 19.95 -4.99
CA ALA A 332 -26.72 20.11 -5.93
C ALA A 332 -26.46 19.36 -7.25
N GLN A 333 -25.23 19.41 -7.76
CA GLN A 333 -24.82 18.62 -8.93
C GLN A 333 -24.90 17.12 -8.65
N ALA A 334 -24.35 16.68 -7.52
CA ALA A 334 -24.39 15.26 -7.12
C ALA A 334 -25.82 14.74 -6.98
N LEU A 335 -26.71 15.49 -6.33
CA LEU A 335 -28.11 15.09 -6.13
C LEU A 335 -28.91 15.08 -7.44
N LEU A 336 -28.68 16.02 -8.35
CA LEU A 336 -29.28 15.96 -9.70
C LEU A 336 -28.78 14.72 -10.47
N GLY A 337 -27.49 14.38 -10.34
CA GLY A 337 -26.92 13.15 -10.90
C GLY A 337 -27.52 11.87 -10.30
N VAL A 338 -27.77 11.83 -8.99
CA VAL A 338 -28.47 10.72 -8.33
C VAL A 338 -29.90 10.59 -8.83
N TRP A 339 -30.63 11.68 -8.96
CA TRP A 339 -31.97 11.67 -9.55
C TRP A 339 -31.98 11.20 -11.00
N ALA A 340 -30.98 11.60 -11.79
CA ALA A 340 -30.78 11.09 -13.15
C ALA A 340 -30.60 9.56 -13.16
N LEU A 341 -29.79 9.00 -12.25
CA LEU A 341 -29.64 7.54 -12.12
C LEU A 341 -30.93 6.85 -11.72
N VAL A 342 -31.66 7.38 -10.73
CA VAL A 342 -32.94 6.83 -10.28
C VAL A 342 -33.97 6.81 -11.40
N ALA A 343 -34.09 7.91 -12.16
CA ALA A 343 -35.00 7.96 -13.31
C ALA A 343 -34.63 6.92 -14.39
N LEU A 344 -33.34 6.64 -14.54
CA LEU A 344 -32.82 5.60 -15.42
C LEU A 344 -32.99 4.17 -14.87
N ILE A 345 -33.71 3.94 -13.76
CA ILE A 345 -34.11 2.59 -13.34
C ILE A 345 -35.52 2.29 -13.86
N ASP A 346 -36.49 3.17 -13.57
CA ASP A 346 -37.91 2.88 -13.74
C ASP A 346 -38.52 3.42 -15.04
N PHE A 347 -37.88 4.40 -15.70
CA PHE A 347 -38.46 5.08 -16.86
C PHE A 347 -37.66 4.84 -18.15
N ASN A 348 -38.36 4.82 -19.29
CA ASN A 348 -37.76 4.61 -20.62
C ASN A 348 -37.39 5.91 -21.35
N ASP A 349 -38.09 7.03 -21.10
CA ASP A 349 -37.77 8.32 -21.73
C ASP A 349 -36.56 8.97 -21.03
N ILE A 350 -35.43 9.00 -21.74
CA ILE A 350 -34.17 9.57 -21.25
C ILE A 350 -34.00 11.06 -21.62
N THR A 351 -34.89 11.61 -22.45
CA THR A 351 -34.76 12.97 -23.01
C THR A 351 -34.70 14.05 -21.92
N PRO A 352 -35.60 14.07 -20.91
CA PRO A 352 -35.58 15.09 -19.87
C PRO A 352 -34.30 14.99 -19.02
N VAL A 353 -33.82 13.76 -18.82
CA VAL A 353 -32.58 13.47 -18.08
C VAL A 353 -31.38 14.05 -18.84
N ALA A 354 -31.22 13.69 -20.11
CA ALA A 354 -30.10 14.17 -20.93
C ALA A 354 -30.07 15.70 -21.04
N LEU A 355 -31.23 16.34 -21.25
CA LEU A 355 -31.33 17.80 -21.30
C LEU A 355 -31.03 18.48 -19.97
N SER A 356 -31.45 17.90 -18.84
CA SER A 356 -31.13 18.44 -17.50
C SER A 356 -29.63 18.38 -17.20
N LEU A 357 -28.95 17.31 -17.60
CA LEU A 357 -27.50 17.17 -17.45
C LEU A 357 -26.75 18.15 -18.37
N MET A 358 -27.24 18.34 -19.60
CA MET A 358 -26.72 19.36 -20.51
C MET A 358 -26.90 20.78 -19.93
N ALA A 359 -28.08 21.06 -19.36
CA ALA A 359 -28.36 22.32 -18.68
C ALA A 359 -27.47 22.53 -17.45
N MET A 360 -27.14 21.46 -16.70
CA MET A 360 -26.19 21.51 -15.59
C MET A 360 -24.76 21.84 -16.07
N ILE A 361 -24.29 21.24 -17.17
CA ILE A 361 -22.99 21.58 -17.78
C ILE A 361 -22.99 23.06 -18.21
N ALA A 362 -24.06 23.50 -18.89
CA ALA A 362 -24.21 24.89 -19.31
C ALA A 362 -24.28 25.86 -18.13
N ALA A 363 -24.98 25.51 -17.04
CA ALA A 363 -25.08 26.32 -15.83
C ALA A 363 -23.73 26.43 -15.13
N TRP A 364 -22.98 25.32 -15.00
CA TRP A 364 -21.63 25.35 -14.46
C TRP A 364 -20.70 26.23 -15.31
N MET A 365 -20.81 26.15 -16.64
CA MET A 365 -20.11 27.07 -17.52
C MET A 365 -20.53 28.52 -17.20
N LEU A 366 -21.79 28.88 -17.37
CA LEU A 366 -22.23 30.28 -17.35
C LEU A 366 -22.11 30.95 -15.98
N ILE A 367 -22.46 30.25 -14.90
CA ILE A 367 -22.56 30.82 -13.54
C ILE A 367 -21.19 30.88 -12.87
N TRP A 368 -20.30 29.94 -13.18
CA TRP A 368 -19.03 29.80 -12.49
C TRP A 368 -17.80 30.09 -13.37
N PRO A 369 -17.64 31.31 -13.92
CA PRO A 369 -16.42 31.71 -14.62
C PRO A 369 -15.38 32.12 -13.56
N GLY A 370 -14.79 31.15 -12.87
CA GLY A 370 -13.76 31.40 -11.86
C GLY A 370 -12.37 31.16 -12.42
N ALA A 371 -11.76 32.18 -13.02
CA ALA A 371 -10.31 32.31 -13.01
C ALA A 371 -9.97 33.36 -11.96
N THR A 372 -9.37 32.95 -10.83
CA THR A 372 -8.51 33.75 -9.94
C THR A 372 -7.97 32.84 -8.84
N GLY A 373 -7.08 31.93 -9.20
CA GLY A 373 -6.00 31.53 -8.30
C GLY A 373 -4.73 32.08 -8.93
N ASP A 374 -3.88 32.77 -8.16
CA ASP A 374 -2.53 33.09 -8.62
C ASP A 374 -1.87 31.80 -9.09
N ASP A 375 -1.47 31.77 -10.35
CA ASP A 375 -0.86 30.59 -10.98
C ASP A 375 0.46 30.29 -10.25
N PRO A 376 0.55 29.21 -9.44
CA PRO A 376 1.66 29.07 -8.51
C PRO A 376 2.89 28.41 -9.14
N ALA A 377 2.91 28.22 -10.46
CA ALA A 377 3.98 27.49 -11.15
C ALA A 377 4.66 28.35 -12.22
N ASP A 378 5.97 28.52 -12.05
CA ASP A 378 6.87 29.00 -13.09
C ASP A 378 6.66 28.18 -14.39
N PRO A 379 6.32 28.81 -15.53
CA PRO A 379 6.17 28.14 -16.83
C PRO A 379 7.41 27.31 -17.23
N ASP A 380 8.58 27.66 -16.69
CA ASP A 380 9.84 26.97 -16.93
C ASP A 380 10.14 25.87 -15.88
N ALA A 381 9.20 25.56 -14.98
CA ALA A 381 9.35 24.49 -14.00
C ALA A 381 9.55 23.11 -14.67
N PRO A 382 10.48 22.28 -14.17
CA PRO A 382 10.69 20.96 -14.73
C PRO A 382 9.46 20.07 -14.53
N LEU A 383 9.05 19.35 -15.59
CA LEU A 383 7.90 18.45 -15.54
C LEU A 383 8.13 17.33 -14.50
N SER A 384 7.48 17.50 -13.36
CA SER A 384 7.48 16.64 -12.17
C SER A 384 6.03 16.32 -11.75
N LEU A 385 5.83 15.20 -11.06
CA LEU A 385 4.50 14.83 -10.54
C LEU A 385 3.91 15.90 -9.62
N GLU A 386 4.76 16.61 -8.88
CA GLU A 386 4.37 17.69 -7.98
C GLU A 386 3.91 18.92 -8.76
N SER A 387 4.66 19.34 -9.79
CA SER A 387 4.25 20.44 -10.68
C SER A 387 2.96 20.12 -11.43
N LEU A 388 2.76 18.85 -11.82
CA LEU A 388 1.55 18.38 -12.47
C LEU A 388 0.37 18.37 -11.49
N GLY A 389 0.58 17.88 -10.27
CA GLY A 389 -0.42 17.87 -9.20
C GLY A 389 -0.89 19.28 -8.88
N ARG A 390 0.04 20.21 -8.61
CA ARG A 390 -0.26 21.64 -8.40
C ARG A 390 -1.03 22.24 -9.58
N ARG A 391 -0.66 21.88 -10.82
CA ARG A 391 -1.38 22.38 -12.00
C ARG A 391 -2.79 21.81 -12.11
N MET A 392 -2.99 20.52 -11.79
CA MET A 392 -4.30 19.88 -11.73
C MET A 392 -5.16 20.36 -10.55
N GLU A 393 -4.55 20.95 -9.53
CA GLU A 393 -5.21 21.52 -8.35
C GLU A 393 -5.56 23.02 -8.51
N SER A 394 -5.11 23.67 -9.59
CA SER A 394 -5.33 25.11 -9.83
C SER A 394 -6.80 25.51 -10.07
N GLY A 395 -7.67 24.53 -10.37
CA GLY A 395 -9.12 24.72 -10.54
C GLY A 395 -9.92 24.49 -9.27
N GLN A 396 -11.24 24.60 -9.35
CA GLN A 396 -12.13 24.30 -8.23
C GLN A 396 -12.49 22.82 -8.21
N ILE A 397 -11.53 22.01 -7.79
CA ILE A 397 -11.54 20.54 -7.87
C ILE A 397 -12.89 19.95 -7.40
N GLY A 398 -13.42 20.44 -6.28
CA GLY A 398 -14.68 19.94 -5.72
C GLY A 398 -15.86 20.08 -6.68
N LEU A 399 -15.99 21.22 -7.37
CA LEU A 399 -17.05 21.45 -8.36
C LEU A 399 -16.78 20.72 -9.67
N ASP A 400 -15.52 20.72 -10.11
CA ASP A 400 -15.14 20.06 -11.36
C ASP A 400 -15.40 18.55 -11.28
N VAL A 401 -14.96 17.90 -10.20
CA VAL A 401 -15.12 16.46 -10.00
C VAL A 401 -16.59 16.09 -9.80
N THR A 402 -17.34 16.85 -8.99
CA THR A 402 -18.76 16.53 -8.74
C THR A 402 -19.61 16.71 -9.98
N LEU A 403 -19.42 17.76 -10.78
CA LEU A 403 -20.05 17.92 -12.09
C LEU A 403 -19.76 16.72 -12.98
N SER A 404 -18.49 16.37 -13.07
CA SER A 404 -18.03 15.33 -14.00
C SER A 404 -18.61 13.96 -13.66
N LEU A 405 -18.63 13.60 -12.38
CA LEU A 405 -19.24 12.34 -11.92
C LEU A 405 -20.76 12.35 -12.07
N ALA A 406 -21.41 13.47 -11.75
CA ALA A 406 -22.87 13.63 -11.87
C ALA A 406 -23.36 13.56 -13.32
N VAL A 407 -22.52 13.89 -14.31
CA VAL A 407 -22.81 13.72 -15.74
C VAL A 407 -22.40 12.34 -16.24
N MET A 408 -21.18 11.91 -15.92
CA MET A 408 -20.58 10.68 -16.47
C MET A 408 -21.37 9.42 -16.04
N LEU A 409 -21.77 9.32 -14.77
CA LEU A 409 -22.43 8.11 -14.27
C LEU A 409 -23.81 7.88 -14.92
N PRO A 410 -24.73 8.88 -14.99
CA PRO A 410 -25.96 8.72 -15.76
C PRO A 410 -25.73 8.49 -17.25
N ALA A 411 -24.75 9.16 -17.86
CA ALA A 411 -24.44 8.95 -19.27
C ALA A 411 -24.05 7.50 -19.54
N ILE A 412 -23.24 6.89 -18.68
CA ILE A 412 -22.90 5.46 -18.76
C ILE A 412 -24.14 4.59 -18.54
N ALA A 413 -24.99 4.91 -17.56
CA ALA A 413 -26.22 4.16 -17.29
C ALA A 413 -27.20 4.16 -18.49
N MET A 414 -27.19 5.21 -19.33
CA MET A 414 -27.97 5.26 -20.58
C MET A 414 -27.55 4.16 -21.58
N LEU A 415 -26.32 3.65 -21.51
CA LEU A 415 -25.83 2.59 -22.40
C LEU A 415 -26.43 1.21 -22.10
N ASN A 416 -27.00 1.01 -20.90
CA ASN A 416 -27.65 -0.25 -20.51
C ASN A 416 -29.11 -0.35 -21.03
N ARG A 417 -29.51 0.54 -21.94
CA ARG A 417 -30.84 0.55 -22.56
C ARG A 417 -30.78 -0.14 -23.92
N ASN A 418 -31.93 -0.62 -24.41
CA ASN A 418 -32.01 -1.37 -25.66
C ASN A 418 -31.27 -0.63 -26.79
N LEU A 419 -30.18 -1.24 -27.27
CA LEU A 419 -29.27 -0.69 -28.29
C LEU A 419 -29.95 -0.51 -29.67
N THR A 420 -31.18 -1.00 -29.85
CA THR A 420 -31.97 -0.78 -31.06
C THR A 420 -32.49 0.66 -31.18
N ASP A 421 -32.54 1.41 -30.09
CA ASP A 421 -32.77 2.86 -30.10
C ASP A 421 -31.41 3.57 -30.20
N LEU A 422 -31.24 4.42 -31.20
CA LEU A 422 -30.00 5.17 -31.41
C LEU A 422 -29.82 6.29 -30.38
N PHE A 423 -30.91 6.79 -29.81
CA PHE A 423 -30.91 7.98 -28.98
C PHE A 423 -30.04 7.87 -27.70
N PRO A 424 -30.04 6.77 -26.93
CA PRO A 424 -29.18 6.61 -25.75
C PRO A 424 -27.69 6.64 -26.06
N LEU A 425 -27.27 6.02 -27.17
CA LEU A 425 -25.89 6.05 -27.66
C LEU A 425 -25.47 7.49 -28.00
N PHE A 426 -26.30 8.22 -28.76
CA PHE A 426 -26.04 9.62 -29.08
C PHE A 426 -26.06 10.52 -27.84
N ALA A 427 -26.98 10.32 -26.90
CA ALA A 427 -27.06 11.08 -25.65
C ALA A 427 -25.80 10.89 -24.80
N PHE A 428 -25.30 9.66 -24.68
CA PHE A 428 -24.02 9.36 -24.04
C PHE A 428 -22.88 10.12 -24.72
N ALA A 429 -22.72 9.99 -26.04
CA ALA A 429 -21.64 10.63 -26.76
C ALA A 429 -21.71 12.17 -26.67
N ALA A 430 -22.91 12.73 -26.73
CA ALA A 430 -23.15 14.17 -26.59
C ALA A 430 -22.78 14.69 -25.20
N LEU A 431 -23.18 14.00 -24.13
CA LEU A 431 -22.85 14.39 -22.75
C LEU A 431 -21.35 14.28 -22.47
N ILE A 432 -20.70 13.20 -22.90
CA ILE A 432 -19.24 13.02 -22.76
C ILE A 432 -18.49 14.08 -23.55
N THR A 433 -18.92 14.37 -24.79
CA THR A 433 -18.32 15.41 -25.62
C THR A 433 -18.54 16.80 -25.03
N ALA A 434 -19.73 17.11 -24.54
CA ALA A 434 -20.05 18.40 -23.92
C ALA A 434 -19.21 18.61 -22.64
N LEU A 435 -19.06 17.58 -21.81
CA LEU A 435 -18.22 17.63 -20.61
C LEU A 435 -16.72 17.79 -20.97
N ALA A 436 -16.25 17.08 -22.00
CA ALA A 436 -14.88 17.21 -22.49
C ALA A 436 -14.61 18.61 -23.06
N ALA A 437 -15.53 19.13 -23.87
CA ALA A 437 -15.48 20.49 -24.38
C ALA A 437 -15.49 21.51 -23.23
N ALA A 438 -16.28 21.26 -22.18
CA ALA A 438 -16.36 22.12 -21.00
C ALA A 438 -15.05 22.25 -20.24
N GLY A 439 -14.39 21.12 -19.96
CA GLY A 439 -13.06 21.14 -19.35
C GLY A 439 -12.00 21.77 -20.26
N SER A 440 -12.14 21.63 -21.58
CA SER A 440 -11.21 22.24 -22.53
C SER A 440 -11.39 23.77 -22.66
N ALA A 441 -12.57 24.30 -22.35
CA ALA A 441 -12.89 25.69 -22.62
C ALA A 441 -12.13 26.70 -21.73
N ARG A 442 -11.63 26.30 -20.54
CA ARG A 442 -11.16 27.25 -19.50
C ARG A 442 -9.76 26.95 -18.96
N PHE A 443 -9.21 27.94 -18.27
CA PHE A 443 -7.94 27.82 -17.55
C PHE A 443 -8.17 27.03 -16.25
N GLY A 444 -7.35 26.01 -15.96
CA GLY A 444 -7.45 25.21 -14.74
C GLY A 444 -8.51 24.09 -14.70
N THR A 445 -9.43 24.00 -15.66
CA THR A 445 -10.53 23.02 -15.67
C THR A 445 -10.14 21.68 -16.30
N PHE A 446 -9.11 21.05 -15.76
CA PHE A 446 -8.58 19.78 -16.27
C PHE A 446 -9.55 18.61 -16.07
N TRP A 447 -10.10 18.52 -14.86
CA TRP A 447 -10.84 17.34 -14.39
C TRP A 447 -12.06 16.96 -15.23
N PRO A 448 -12.86 17.90 -15.76
CA PRO A 448 -13.99 17.54 -16.62
C PRO A 448 -13.58 16.82 -17.89
N THR A 449 -12.51 17.23 -18.56
CA THR A 449 -12.04 16.50 -19.74
C THR A 449 -11.34 15.20 -19.40
N ALA A 450 -10.62 15.15 -18.28
CA ALA A 450 -9.98 13.91 -17.81
C ALA A 450 -11.01 12.84 -17.45
N ILE A 451 -12.06 13.22 -16.71
CA ILE A 451 -13.15 12.32 -16.32
C ILE A 451 -14.03 11.97 -17.53
N ALA A 452 -14.30 12.91 -18.44
CA ALA A 452 -14.96 12.60 -19.71
C ALA A 452 -14.16 11.60 -20.57
N SER A 453 -12.83 11.73 -20.60
CA SER A 453 -11.94 10.76 -21.27
C SER A 453 -12.05 9.36 -20.66
N ALA A 454 -12.06 9.26 -19.32
CA ALA A 454 -12.30 8.00 -18.62
C ALA A 454 -13.71 7.45 -18.90
N GLY A 455 -14.71 8.32 -18.90
CA GLY A 455 -16.10 7.99 -19.24
C GLY A 455 -16.25 7.47 -20.67
N ALA A 456 -15.53 8.02 -21.64
CA ALA A 456 -15.49 7.53 -23.02
C ALA A 456 -14.94 6.10 -23.10
N LEU A 457 -13.85 5.81 -22.39
CA LEU A 457 -13.28 4.46 -22.32
C LEU A 457 -14.20 3.47 -21.60
N LEU A 458 -14.74 3.85 -20.43
CA LEU A 458 -15.69 3.01 -19.69
C LEU A 458 -16.94 2.73 -20.51
N GLY A 459 -17.51 3.75 -21.15
CA GLY A 459 -18.65 3.59 -22.05
C GLY A 459 -18.33 2.69 -23.24
N ALA A 460 -17.12 2.80 -23.81
CA ALA A 460 -16.67 1.88 -24.85
C ALA A 460 -16.63 0.42 -24.36
N THR A 461 -16.10 0.17 -23.15
CA THR A 461 -16.08 -1.19 -22.58
C THR A 461 -17.47 -1.75 -22.29
N ILE A 462 -18.42 -0.89 -21.90
CA ILE A 462 -19.80 -1.31 -21.63
C ILE A 462 -20.55 -1.56 -22.93
N ALA A 463 -20.45 -0.64 -23.89
CA ALA A 463 -21.13 -0.75 -25.19
C ALA A 463 -20.65 -1.94 -26.02
N THR A 464 -19.40 -2.38 -25.87
CA THR A 464 -18.89 -3.60 -26.53
C THR A 464 -19.19 -4.89 -25.75
N GLY A 465 -19.84 -4.80 -24.58
CA GLY A 465 -20.03 -5.96 -23.69
C GLY A 465 -18.71 -6.52 -23.18
N MET A 466 -17.68 -5.68 -23.08
CA MET A 466 -16.32 -6.14 -22.87
C MET A 466 -16.21 -6.95 -21.56
N ILE A 467 -16.76 -6.41 -20.48
CA ILE A 467 -16.65 -7.03 -19.15
C ILE A 467 -17.28 -8.44 -19.15
N GLY A 468 -18.44 -8.62 -19.79
CA GLY A 468 -19.09 -9.91 -19.91
C GLY A 468 -18.23 -10.93 -20.66
N GLN A 469 -17.66 -10.54 -21.80
CA GLN A 469 -16.77 -11.40 -22.58
C GLN A 469 -15.45 -11.73 -21.86
N ALA A 470 -14.93 -10.84 -21.01
CA ALA A 470 -13.79 -11.18 -20.15
C ALA A 470 -14.18 -12.22 -19.08
N GLN A 471 -15.34 -12.07 -18.46
CA GLN A 471 -15.81 -12.96 -17.40
C GLN A 471 -16.05 -14.37 -17.93
N THR A 472 -16.65 -14.52 -19.10
CA THR A 472 -16.84 -15.83 -19.75
C THR A 472 -15.51 -16.50 -20.05
N LEU A 473 -14.56 -15.76 -20.62
CA LEU A 473 -13.24 -16.27 -21.00
C LEU A 473 -12.38 -16.67 -19.79
N VAL A 474 -12.38 -15.85 -18.73
CA VAL A 474 -11.45 -16.01 -17.59
C VAL A 474 -12.02 -16.90 -16.50
N LEU A 475 -13.32 -16.80 -16.21
CA LEU A 475 -13.95 -17.48 -15.07
C LEU A 475 -14.73 -18.73 -15.49
N GLY A 476 -14.87 -18.98 -16.80
CA GLY A 476 -15.65 -20.11 -17.33
C GLY A 476 -17.13 -20.03 -16.96
N TRP A 477 -17.62 -18.86 -16.57
CA TRP A 477 -19.03 -18.65 -16.29
C TRP A 477 -19.78 -18.65 -17.63
N GLU A 478 -20.66 -19.62 -17.86
CA GLU A 478 -21.59 -19.60 -18.98
C GLU A 478 -22.47 -18.35 -18.85
N SER A 479 -22.16 -17.30 -19.62
CA SER A 479 -23.14 -16.26 -19.87
C SER A 479 -24.10 -16.79 -20.93
N ASP A 480 -25.40 -16.73 -20.67
CA ASP A 480 -26.41 -16.99 -21.70
C ASP A 480 -26.03 -16.23 -22.98
N ALA A 481 -25.94 -16.93 -24.12
CA ALA A 481 -25.56 -16.34 -25.41
C ALA A 481 -26.50 -15.20 -25.87
N THR A 482 -27.64 -15.03 -25.20
CA THR A 482 -28.61 -13.94 -25.39
C THR A 482 -28.19 -12.62 -24.71
N SER A 483 -27.14 -12.60 -23.87
CA SER A 483 -26.67 -11.39 -23.17
C SER A 483 -25.48 -10.69 -23.84
N LEU A 484 -24.95 -11.21 -24.95
CA LEU A 484 -23.92 -10.51 -25.73
C LEU A 484 -24.61 -9.45 -26.58
N PRO A 485 -24.24 -8.15 -26.44
CA PRO A 485 -24.83 -7.11 -27.28
C PRO A 485 -24.60 -7.47 -28.76
N PRO A 486 -25.61 -7.31 -29.63
CA PRO A 486 -25.43 -7.53 -31.06
C PRO A 486 -24.28 -6.67 -31.57
N ILE A 487 -23.51 -7.19 -32.53
CA ILE A 487 -22.47 -6.42 -33.22
C ILE A 487 -23.18 -5.28 -33.98
N ASP A 488 -23.26 -4.11 -33.35
CA ASP A 488 -23.90 -2.92 -33.90
C ASP A 488 -22.86 -1.96 -34.50
N ILE A 489 -22.96 -1.75 -35.81
CA ILE A 489 -22.11 -0.84 -36.57
C ILE A 489 -22.21 0.61 -36.06
N ASN A 490 -23.32 1.00 -35.42
CA ASN A 490 -23.51 2.32 -34.85
C ASN A 490 -22.58 2.57 -33.66
N VAL A 491 -22.33 1.54 -32.83
CA VAL A 491 -21.37 1.63 -31.72
C VAL A 491 -19.96 1.83 -32.26
N MET A 492 -19.58 1.11 -33.32
CA MET A 492 -18.30 1.30 -34.01
C MET A 492 -18.14 2.76 -34.49
N TYR A 493 -19.10 3.30 -35.24
CA TYR A 493 -19.02 4.70 -35.71
C TYR A 493 -18.97 5.72 -34.57
N LEU A 494 -19.70 5.47 -33.49
CA LEU A 494 -19.68 6.33 -32.30
C LEU A 494 -18.30 6.33 -31.64
N LEU A 495 -17.64 5.18 -31.50
CA LEU A 495 -16.29 5.09 -30.93
C LEU A 495 -15.26 5.82 -31.79
N LEU A 496 -15.32 5.66 -33.11
CA LEU A 496 -14.46 6.38 -34.05
C LEU A 496 -14.76 7.89 -34.06
N GLY A 497 -16.03 8.27 -33.94
CA GLY A 497 -16.46 9.65 -33.80
C GLY A 497 -15.93 10.31 -32.52
N LEU A 498 -16.06 9.65 -31.38
CA LEU A 498 -15.46 10.10 -30.12
C LEU A 498 -13.93 10.20 -30.23
N ALA A 499 -13.27 9.21 -30.85
CA ALA A 499 -11.83 9.26 -31.09
C ALA A 499 -11.42 10.52 -31.88
N ALA A 500 -12.15 10.85 -32.95
CA ALA A 500 -11.90 12.06 -33.74
C ALA A 500 -12.15 13.36 -32.95
N VAL A 501 -13.23 13.41 -32.17
CA VAL A 501 -13.59 14.57 -31.34
C VAL A 501 -12.53 14.84 -30.28
N PHE A 502 -12.09 13.81 -29.55
CA PHE A 502 -11.07 13.98 -28.50
C PHE A 502 -9.69 14.32 -29.09
N LEU A 503 -9.34 13.77 -30.26
CA LEU A 503 -8.14 14.18 -31.00
C LEU A 503 -8.21 15.69 -31.32
N PHE A 504 -9.34 16.15 -31.86
CA PHE A 504 -9.53 17.55 -32.22
C PHE A 504 -9.46 18.47 -30.99
N ILE A 505 -10.17 18.15 -29.91
CA ILE A 505 -10.14 18.91 -28.66
C ILE A 505 -8.70 18.99 -28.12
N GLY A 506 -8.00 17.86 -28.06
CA GLY A 506 -6.63 17.80 -27.57
C GLY A 506 -5.65 18.63 -28.39
N LEU A 507 -5.66 18.47 -29.73
CA LEU A 507 -4.79 19.25 -30.62
C LEU A 507 -5.13 20.75 -30.62
N ALA A 508 -6.41 21.11 -30.52
CA ALA A 508 -6.84 22.51 -30.41
C ALA A 508 -6.33 23.17 -29.13
N GLN A 509 -6.35 22.45 -27.99
CA GLN A 509 -5.81 22.97 -26.72
C GLN A 509 -4.30 23.08 -26.73
N ILE A 510 -3.58 22.07 -27.25
CA ILE A 510 -2.13 22.15 -27.42
C ILE A 510 -1.79 23.37 -28.28
N ARG A 511 -2.44 23.54 -29.43
CA ARG A 511 -2.22 24.67 -30.33
C ARG A 511 -2.45 26.03 -29.65
N ARG A 512 -3.42 26.13 -28.75
CA ARG A 512 -3.75 27.37 -28.04
C ARG A 512 -2.78 27.69 -26.91
N ARG A 513 -2.20 26.67 -26.24
CA ARG A 513 -1.52 26.86 -24.95
C ARG A 513 -0.06 26.41 -24.89
N PHE A 514 0.49 25.77 -25.92
CA PHE A 514 1.86 25.24 -25.84
C PHE A 514 2.93 26.31 -25.59
N ALA A 515 2.66 27.58 -25.92
CA ALA A 515 3.55 28.70 -25.68
C ALA A 515 3.47 29.22 -24.24
N ASP A 516 2.26 29.32 -23.68
CA ASP A 516 2.00 29.89 -22.36
C ASP A 516 2.19 28.86 -21.24
N ASP A 517 1.84 27.60 -21.51
CA ASP A 517 1.88 26.51 -20.53
C ASP A 517 2.25 25.16 -21.20
N PRO A 518 3.56 24.90 -21.37
CA PRO A 518 4.05 23.65 -21.95
C PRO A 518 3.73 22.41 -21.10
N LEU A 519 3.65 22.57 -19.77
CA LEU A 519 3.37 21.48 -18.83
C LEU A 519 1.95 20.96 -19.01
N PHE A 520 0.96 21.84 -18.98
CA PHE A 520 -0.43 21.49 -19.19
C PHE A 520 -0.70 21.02 -20.61
N SER A 521 -0.06 21.64 -21.61
CA SER A 521 -0.13 21.19 -23.00
C SER A 521 0.39 19.76 -23.17
N THR A 522 1.35 19.33 -22.34
CA THR A 522 1.86 17.94 -22.38
C THR A 522 0.80 16.96 -21.91
N VAL A 523 -0.08 17.34 -20.97
CA VAL A 523 -1.22 16.52 -20.54
C VAL A 523 -2.23 16.36 -21.67
N TRP A 524 -2.51 17.44 -22.39
CA TRP A 524 -3.38 17.39 -23.58
C TRP A 524 -2.80 16.54 -24.70
N ALA A 525 -1.47 16.50 -24.86
CA ALA A 525 -0.81 15.58 -25.79
C ALA A 525 -1.05 14.12 -25.42
N ILE A 526 -1.08 13.77 -24.13
CA ILE A 526 -1.40 12.41 -23.67
C ILE A 526 -2.84 12.06 -24.04
N ILE A 527 -3.80 12.95 -23.79
CA ILE A 527 -5.21 12.72 -24.15
C ILE A 527 -5.36 12.58 -25.67
N ALA A 528 -4.77 13.49 -26.45
CA ALA A 528 -4.84 13.50 -27.91
C ALA A 528 -4.20 12.26 -28.56
N ALA A 529 -3.16 11.70 -27.94
CA ALA A 529 -2.50 10.49 -28.43
C ALA A 529 -3.19 9.21 -27.94
N MET A 530 -3.35 9.04 -26.63
CA MET A 530 -3.76 7.76 -26.04
C MET A 530 -5.24 7.45 -26.27
N LEU A 531 -6.13 8.41 -26.05
CA LEU A 531 -7.57 8.15 -26.04
C LEU A 531 -8.12 7.76 -27.41
N PRO A 532 -7.82 8.48 -28.51
CA PRO A 532 -8.28 8.08 -29.84
C PRO A 532 -7.77 6.71 -30.27
N ILE A 533 -6.52 6.38 -29.94
CA ILE A 533 -5.92 5.07 -30.24
C ILE A 533 -6.62 3.98 -29.44
N ALA A 534 -6.87 4.20 -28.15
CA ALA A 534 -7.55 3.24 -27.30
C ALA A 534 -8.99 2.97 -27.78
N LEU A 535 -9.76 4.01 -28.10
CA LEU A 535 -11.12 3.87 -28.65
C LEU A 535 -11.12 3.14 -30.01
N THR A 536 -10.18 3.48 -30.90
CA THR A 536 -10.03 2.79 -32.19
C THR A 536 -9.61 1.32 -32.01
N THR A 537 -8.73 1.05 -31.05
CA THR A 537 -8.30 -0.32 -30.74
C THR A 537 -9.45 -1.13 -30.17
N ILE A 538 -10.21 -0.59 -29.21
CA ILE A 538 -11.42 -1.24 -28.69
C ILE A 538 -12.39 -1.50 -29.85
N SER A 539 -12.64 -0.51 -30.70
CA SER A 539 -13.48 -0.68 -31.89
C SER A 539 -13.00 -1.84 -32.78
N PHE A 540 -11.70 -1.88 -33.11
CA PHE A 540 -11.11 -2.94 -33.91
C PHE A 540 -11.19 -4.33 -33.25
N VAL A 541 -11.03 -4.39 -31.92
CA VAL A 541 -11.09 -5.67 -31.18
C VAL A 541 -12.44 -6.36 -31.29
N PHE A 542 -13.52 -5.57 -31.26
CA PHE A 542 -14.87 -6.11 -31.17
C PHE A 542 -15.61 -6.11 -32.50
N TYR A 543 -15.35 -5.13 -33.36
CA TYR A 543 -16.04 -4.94 -34.63
C TYR A 543 -15.16 -5.19 -35.85
N GLY A 544 -13.86 -5.42 -35.64
CA GLY A 544 -12.91 -5.51 -36.74
C GLY A 544 -12.76 -6.90 -37.34
N VAL A 545 -12.30 -6.93 -38.59
CA VAL A 545 -11.99 -8.17 -39.32
C VAL A 545 -10.47 -8.41 -39.32
N TYR A 546 -10.01 -9.43 -38.60
CA TYR A 546 -8.58 -9.74 -38.55
C TYR A 546 -7.98 -9.94 -39.94
N ALA A 547 -6.83 -9.30 -40.17
CA ALA A 547 -6.02 -9.36 -41.40
C ALA A 547 -6.62 -8.72 -42.67
N ARG A 548 -7.81 -8.10 -42.64
CA ARG A 548 -8.44 -7.43 -43.81
C ARG A 548 -9.40 -6.27 -43.45
N ASP A 549 -9.15 -5.56 -42.35
CA ASP A 549 -10.02 -4.46 -41.92
C ASP A 549 -9.56 -3.11 -42.47
N TRP A 550 -10.12 -2.73 -43.62
CA TRP A 550 -9.81 -1.46 -44.26
C TRP A 550 -10.29 -0.24 -43.48
N LEU A 551 -11.43 -0.32 -42.79
CA LEU A 551 -12.03 0.84 -42.13
C LEU A 551 -11.17 1.27 -40.94
N HIS A 552 -10.88 0.35 -40.03
CA HIS A 552 -10.01 0.63 -38.87
C HIS A 552 -8.59 0.96 -39.33
N ALA A 553 -8.08 0.31 -40.37
CA ALA A 553 -6.77 0.62 -40.91
C ALA A 553 -6.67 2.04 -41.48
N PHE A 554 -7.61 2.47 -42.32
CA PHE A 554 -7.58 3.83 -42.88
C PHE A 554 -7.78 4.88 -41.80
N PHE A 555 -8.68 4.65 -40.84
CA PHE A 555 -8.85 5.55 -39.69
C PHE A 555 -7.56 5.67 -38.87
N ALA A 556 -6.90 4.54 -38.57
CA ALA A 556 -5.66 4.52 -37.81
C ALA A 556 -4.47 5.14 -38.58
N ILE A 557 -4.41 4.98 -39.91
CA ILE A 557 -3.45 5.69 -40.78
C ILE A 557 -3.71 7.20 -40.72
N ALA A 558 -4.96 7.64 -40.87
CA ALA A 558 -5.32 9.05 -40.80
C ALA A 558 -4.98 9.65 -39.41
N LEU A 559 -5.30 8.94 -38.33
CA LEU A 559 -4.96 9.32 -36.96
C LEU A 559 -3.44 9.46 -36.79
N GLY A 560 -2.67 8.48 -37.25
CA GLY A 560 -1.20 8.51 -37.20
C GLY A 560 -0.61 9.66 -38.00
N ALA A 561 -1.13 9.91 -39.21
CA ALA A 561 -0.70 11.01 -40.06
C ALA A 561 -1.02 12.38 -39.45
N VAL A 562 -2.20 12.56 -38.85
CA VAL A 562 -2.58 13.82 -38.18
C VAL A 562 -1.70 14.09 -36.97
N LEU A 563 -1.40 13.07 -36.14
CA LEU A 563 -0.49 13.22 -35.00
C LEU A 563 0.94 13.56 -35.45
N LEU A 564 1.44 12.90 -36.50
CA LEU A 564 2.78 13.18 -37.04
C LEU A 564 2.85 14.58 -37.69
N ALA A 565 1.80 15.00 -38.39
CA ALA A 565 1.68 16.34 -38.93
C ALA A 565 1.60 17.40 -37.82
N ALA A 566 0.94 17.10 -36.70
CA ALA A 566 0.90 17.98 -35.54
C ALA A 566 2.30 18.20 -34.95
N CYS A 567 3.14 17.16 -34.83
CA CYS A 567 4.54 17.29 -34.42
C CYS A 567 5.30 18.29 -35.30
N GLU A 568 5.19 18.17 -36.62
CA GLU A 568 5.83 19.06 -37.60
C GLU A 568 5.27 20.50 -37.52
N ILE A 569 3.95 20.67 -37.37
CA ILE A 569 3.31 21.99 -37.24
C ILE A 569 3.76 22.69 -35.97
N PHE A 570 3.86 21.98 -34.84
CA PHE A 570 4.27 22.57 -33.56
C PHE A 570 5.77 22.90 -33.56
N GLU A 571 6.63 22.06 -34.13
CA GLU A 571 8.05 22.39 -34.31
C GLU A 571 8.21 23.68 -35.14
N ARG A 572 7.53 23.80 -36.28
CA ARG A 572 7.58 25.01 -37.13
C ARG A 572 7.09 26.28 -36.42
N LYS A 573 6.23 26.13 -35.41
CA LYS A 573 5.74 27.22 -34.58
C LYS A 573 6.61 27.52 -33.36
N GLY A 574 7.80 26.93 -33.26
CA GLY A 574 8.76 27.20 -32.19
C GLY A 574 8.46 26.47 -30.89
N ALA A 575 7.73 25.34 -30.92
CA ALA A 575 7.39 24.59 -29.71
C ALA A 575 8.62 23.93 -29.02
N LEU A 576 9.69 23.64 -29.77
CA LEU A 576 10.93 23.06 -29.22
C LEU A 576 11.91 24.16 -28.79
N PRO A 577 12.62 24.01 -27.64
CA PRO A 577 12.71 22.82 -26.81
C PRO A 577 11.66 22.70 -25.68
N ARG A 578 10.86 23.74 -25.41
CA ARG A 578 9.95 23.80 -24.24
C ARG A 578 8.90 22.68 -24.21
N PHE A 579 8.28 22.38 -25.36
CA PHE A 579 7.24 21.36 -25.51
C PHE A 579 7.77 20.00 -25.99
N ARG A 580 9.06 19.70 -25.75
CA ARG A 580 9.71 18.46 -26.24
C ARG A 580 8.97 17.18 -25.84
N ARG A 581 8.55 17.07 -24.58
CA ARG A 581 7.85 15.87 -24.09
C ARG A 581 6.49 15.67 -24.75
N GLY A 582 5.75 16.76 -25.00
CA GLY A 582 4.48 16.69 -25.72
C GLY A 582 4.64 16.22 -27.16
N VAL A 583 5.67 16.69 -27.87
CA VAL A 583 6.02 16.19 -29.21
C VAL A 583 6.36 14.69 -29.17
N ASP A 584 7.16 14.25 -28.19
CA ASP A 584 7.51 12.84 -28.04
C ASP A 584 6.27 11.95 -27.78
N VAL A 585 5.27 12.45 -27.04
CA VAL A 585 4.00 11.76 -26.78
C VAL A 585 3.15 11.66 -28.06
N LEU A 586 2.99 12.75 -28.81
CA LEU A 586 2.25 12.74 -30.08
C LEU A 586 2.90 11.80 -31.11
N LEU A 587 4.24 11.78 -31.16
CA LEU A 587 5.03 10.90 -32.00
C LEU A 587 4.88 9.42 -31.61
N THR A 588 4.81 9.13 -30.32
CA THR A 588 4.54 7.76 -29.84
C THR A 588 3.10 7.35 -30.20
N GLY A 589 2.14 8.28 -30.09
CA GLY A 589 0.78 8.09 -30.56
C GLY A 589 0.71 7.81 -32.06
N SER A 590 1.45 8.54 -32.89
CA SER A 590 1.46 8.29 -34.34
C SER A 590 2.00 6.91 -34.68
N PHE A 591 3.06 6.46 -33.99
CA PHE A 591 3.56 5.09 -34.14
C PHE A 591 2.51 4.05 -33.73
N ALA A 592 1.85 4.22 -32.59
CA ALA A 592 0.83 3.28 -32.11
C ALA A 592 -0.38 3.20 -33.07
N ALA A 593 -0.79 4.32 -33.66
CA ALA A 593 -1.85 4.33 -34.68
C ALA A 593 -1.44 3.59 -35.97
N PHE A 594 -0.21 3.79 -36.47
CA PHE A 594 0.28 3.01 -37.62
C PHE A 594 0.48 1.53 -37.28
N ALA A 595 0.92 1.21 -36.07
CA ALA A 595 1.03 -0.18 -35.60
C ALA A 595 -0.35 -0.86 -35.54
N LEU A 596 -1.40 -0.14 -35.12
CA LEU A 596 -2.78 -0.62 -35.18
C LEU A 596 -3.23 -0.87 -36.62
N ALA A 597 -2.90 0.04 -37.55
CA ALA A 597 -3.20 -0.16 -38.97
C ALA A 597 -2.53 -1.42 -39.56
N LEU A 598 -1.28 -1.71 -39.17
CA LEU A 598 -0.60 -2.94 -39.56
C LEU A 598 -1.32 -4.18 -39.00
N HIS A 599 -1.74 -4.15 -37.73
CA HIS A 599 -2.50 -5.26 -37.15
C HIS A 599 -3.90 -5.45 -37.79
N ALA A 600 -4.51 -4.37 -38.29
CA ALA A 600 -5.77 -4.44 -39.00
C ALA A 600 -5.63 -5.04 -40.42
N LEU A 601 -4.49 -4.81 -41.09
CA LEU A 601 -4.27 -5.21 -42.48
C LEU A 601 -3.46 -6.52 -42.66
N THR A 602 -2.68 -6.94 -41.68
CA THR A 602 -1.77 -8.09 -41.82
C THR A 602 -1.83 -9.02 -40.60
N ASP A 603 -1.33 -10.25 -40.75
CA ASP A 603 -1.25 -11.24 -39.67
C ASP A 603 0.09 -12.00 -39.63
N GLY A 604 0.31 -12.75 -38.55
CA GLY A 604 1.43 -13.67 -38.35
C GLY A 604 2.80 -12.99 -38.41
N VAL A 605 3.77 -13.67 -39.05
CA VAL A 605 5.16 -13.18 -39.26
C VAL A 605 5.18 -11.84 -39.99
N VAL A 606 4.27 -11.60 -40.93
CA VAL A 606 4.25 -10.36 -41.74
C VAL A 606 4.06 -9.15 -40.83
N THR A 607 3.10 -9.21 -39.91
CA THR A 607 2.88 -8.13 -38.93
C THR A 607 4.09 -7.92 -38.02
N THR A 608 4.79 -9.00 -37.61
CA THR A 608 5.99 -8.89 -36.76
C THR A 608 7.13 -8.19 -37.48
N ILE A 609 7.37 -8.55 -38.75
CA ILE A 609 8.41 -7.92 -39.58
C ILE A 609 8.05 -6.47 -39.89
N LEU A 610 6.81 -6.20 -40.31
CA LEU A 610 6.36 -4.83 -40.63
C LEU A 610 6.39 -3.92 -39.41
N LEU A 611 6.07 -4.43 -38.21
CA LEU A 611 6.18 -3.66 -36.97
C LEU A 611 7.63 -3.23 -36.71
N ALA A 612 8.59 -4.15 -36.86
CA ALA A 612 10.02 -3.86 -36.70
C ALA A 612 10.51 -2.84 -37.75
N LEU A 613 10.08 -3.00 -39.00
CA LEU A 613 10.40 -2.07 -40.10
C LEU A 613 9.80 -0.68 -39.88
N LEU A 614 8.58 -0.59 -39.36
CA LEU A 614 7.95 0.68 -39.01
C LEU A 614 8.74 1.39 -37.91
N GLY A 615 9.12 0.68 -36.84
CA GLY A 615 9.98 1.24 -35.80
C GLY A 615 11.33 1.73 -36.33
N PHE A 616 11.90 0.96 -37.27
CA PHE A 616 13.13 1.30 -37.94
C PHE A 616 13.01 2.54 -38.84
N ALA A 617 11.89 2.70 -39.56
CA ALA A 617 11.60 3.87 -40.38
C ALA A 617 11.55 5.16 -39.53
N TYR A 618 10.94 5.10 -38.34
CA TYR A 618 10.98 6.21 -37.38
C TYR A 618 12.40 6.51 -36.89
N LEU A 619 13.23 5.50 -36.63
CA LEU A 619 14.63 5.73 -36.29
C LEU A 619 15.40 6.35 -37.47
N MET A 620 15.17 5.92 -38.72
CA MET A 620 15.80 6.53 -39.90
C MET A 620 15.38 7.99 -40.12
N ALA A 621 14.18 8.38 -39.68
CA ALA A 621 13.75 9.78 -39.75
C ALA A 621 14.61 10.74 -38.89
N THR A 622 15.43 10.21 -37.96
CA THR A 622 16.45 11.00 -37.24
C THR A 622 17.46 11.67 -38.16
N ARG A 623 17.64 11.16 -39.39
CA ARG A 623 18.48 11.79 -40.42
C ARG A 623 17.93 13.13 -40.93
N LYS A 624 16.62 13.37 -40.77
CA LYS A 624 15.93 14.59 -41.23
C LYS A 624 15.46 15.49 -40.08
N ARG A 625 15.16 14.90 -38.91
CA ARG A 625 14.59 15.59 -37.75
C ARG A 625 15.32 15.18 -36.48
N SER A 626 15.59 16.13 -35.59
CA SER A 626 16.32 15.90 -34.34
C SER A 626 15.40 15.66 -33.13
N TRP A 627 14.17 15.17 -33.36
CA TRP A 627 13.21 14.90 -32.28
C TRP A 627 13.70 13.77 -31.38
N SER A 628 13.63 13.98 -30.06
CA SER A 628 14.17 13.05 -29.06
C SER A 628 13.48 11.69 -29.03
N GLY A 629 12.19 11.62 -29.38
CA GLY A 629 11.40 10.40 -29.37
C GLY A 629 11.63 9.46 -30.56
N LEU A 630 12.09 9.95 -31.72
CA LEU A 630 12.28 9.14 -32.94
C LEU A 630 13.11 7.87 -32.73
N PRO A 631 14.31 7.92 -32.12
CA PRO A 631 15.12 6.71 -31.95
C PRO A 631 14.54 5.76 -30.89
N TRP A 632 13.73 6.24 -29.95
CA TRP A 632 13.04 5.40 -28.96
C TRP A 632 11.92 4.57 -29.58
N ILE A 633 11.37 4.95 -30.73
CA ILE A 633 10.27 4.22 -31.37
C ILE A 633 10.71 2.85 -31.88
N LEU A 634 11.95 2.70 -32.34
CA LEU A 634 12.49 1.36 -32.64
C LEU A 634 12.56 0.49 -31.38
N VAL A 635 12.97 1.06 -30.23
CA VAL A 635 12.99 0.32 -28.96
C VAL A 635 11.59 -0.15 -28.57
N ILE A 636 10.59 0.73 -28.68
CA ILE A 636 9.17 0.41 -28.41
C ILE A 636 8.67 -0.67 -29.38
N SER A 637 8.97 -0.54 -30.66
CA SER A 637 8.61 -1.51 -31.69
C SER A 637 9.21 -2.90 -31.43
N LEU A 638 10.50 -2.98 -31.12
CA LEU A 638 11.19 -4.24 -30.80
C LEU A 638 10.68 -4.86 -29.49
N ALA A 639 10.29 -4.05 -28.51
CA ALA A 639 9.59 -4.55 -27.33
C ALA A 639 8.21 -5.14 -27.68
N GLY A 640 7.48 -4.51 -28.60
CA GLY A 640 6.23 -5.06 -29.16
C GLY A 640 6.44 -6.37 -29.93
N VAL A 641 7.54 -6.48 -30.69
CA VAL A 641 7.96 -7.71 -31.36
C VAL A 641 8.25 -8.82 -30.36
N LEU A 642 9.02 -8.53 -29.29
CA LEU A 642 9.27 -9.50 -28.21
C LEU A 642 7.98 -9.96 -27.54
N PHE A 643 7.02 -9.05 -27.34
CA PHE A 643 5.71 -9.40 -26.81
C PHE A 643 4.95 -10.36 -27.75
N ARG A 644 4.91 -10.08 -29.06
CA ARG A 644 4.28 -10.98 -30.04
C ARG A 644 4.95 -12.35 -30.06
N ILE A 645 6.28 -12.38 -30.04
CA ILE A 645 7.07 -13.61 -29.97
C ILE A 645 6.78 -14.41 -28.69
N GLY A 646 6.62 -13.73 -27.54
CA GLY A 646 6.29 -14.39 -26.28
C GLY A 646 4.88 -14.98 -26.28
N TRP A 647 3.95 -14.37 -27.02
CA TRP A 647 2.57 -14.83 -27.15
C TRP A 647 2.42 -16.01 -28.11
N ASP A 648 3.00 -15.90 -29.31
CA ASP A 648 3.03 -16.95 -30.31
C ASP A 648 4.47 -17.17 -30.81
N PRO A 649 5.20 -18.13 -30.24
CA PRO A 649 6.57 -18.44 -30.65
C PRO A 649 6.69 -19.01 -32.06
N THR A 650 5.60 -19.53 -32.65
CA THR A 650 5.64 -20.08 -34.01
C THR A 650 5.53 -19.00 -35.07
N LEU A 651 4.90 -17.87 -34.73
CA LEU A 651 4.60 -16.70 -35.56
C LEU A 651 3.74 -16.96 -36.82
N VAL A 652 3.64 -18.20 -37.33
CA VAL A 652 2.82 -18.59 -38.51
C VAL A 652 1.96 -19.85 -38.24
N GLY A 653 1.94 -20.33 -37.00
CA GLY A 653 1.28 -21.58 -36.61
C GLY A 653 2.17 -22.82 -36.84
N PRO A 654 1.94 -23.93 -36.12
CA PRO A 654 2.78 -25.13 -36.18
C PRO A 654 2.82 -25.79 -37.57
N ASP A 655 1.72 -25.74 -38.32
CA ASP A 655 1.54 -26.45 -39.58
C ASP A 655 2.25 -25.81 -40.78
N ALA A 656 2.69 -24.54 -40.64
CA ALA A 656 3.37 -23.79 -41.70
C ALA A 656 4.91 -23.89 -41.63
N LEU A 657 5.46 -24.61 -40.64
CA LEU A 657 6.89 -24.69 -40.39
C LEU A 657 7.57 -25.77 -41.25
N TRP A 658 8.63 -25.39 -41.96
CA TRP A 658 9.48 -26.32 -42.68
C TRP A 658 10.36 -27.13 -41.71
N ARG A 659 10.67 -28.39 -42.06
CA ARG A 659 11.49 -29.29 -41.21
C ARG A 659 12.98 -28.91 -41.12
N THR A 660 13.46 -28.03 -41.99
CA THR A 660 14.86 -27.59 -41.99
C THR A 660 15.02 -26.33 -41.15
N PRO A 661 15.89 -26.32 -40.11
CA PRO A 661 15.99 -25.20 -39.18
C PRO A 661 16.35 -23.85 -39.81
N VAL A 662 17.23 -23.86 -40.83
CA VAL A 662 17.79 -22.62 -41.40
C VAL A 662 16.88 -21.99 -42.45
N PHE A 663 16.15 -22.78 -43.23
CA PHE A 663 15.25 -22.29 -44.28
C PHE A 663 13.79 -22.38 -43.84
N ASN A 664 13.46 -21.67 -42.76
CA ASN A 664 12.12 -21.63 -42.20
C ASN A 664 11.73 -20.19 -41.79
N GLN A 665 10.43 -19.90 -41.70
CA GLN A 665 9.84 -18.59 -41.40
C GLN A 665 10.23 -18.03 -40.03
N LEU A 666 10.71 -18.88 -39.11
CA LEU A 666 11.30 -18.49 -37.83
C LEU A 666 12.54 -17.61 -38.02
N LEU A 667 13.39 -17.92 -39.01
CA LEU A 667 14.62 -17.15 -39.23
C LEU A 667 14.35 -15.69 -39.61
N PRO A 668 13.50 -15.34 -40.62
CA PRO A 668 13.16 -13.95 -40.88
C PRO A 668 12.31 -13.33 -39.77
N GLY A 669 11.42 -14.10 -39.12
CA GLY A 669 10.56 -13.61 -38.03
C GLY A 669 11.33 -13.15 -36.79
N TYR A 670 12.39 -13.86 -36.39
CA TYR A 670 13.23 -13.53 -35.25
C TYR A 670 14.51 -12.77 -35.64
N GLY A 671 15.09 -13.13 -36.78
CA GLY A 671 16.37 -12.60 -37.25
C GLY A 671 16.30 -11.19 -37.84
N ILE A 672 15.24 -10.82 -38.58
CA ILE A 672 15.10 -9.46 -39.12
C ILE A 672 15.00 -8.43 -37.98
N PRO A 673 14.15 -8.61 -36.95
CA PRO A 673 14.15 -7.72 -35.79
C PRO A 673 15.52 -7.62 -35.10
N ALA A 674 16.25 -8.74 -34.96
CA ALA A 674 17.60 -8.74 -34.39
C ALA A 674 18.58 -7.91 -35.24
N LEU A 675 18.57 -8.08 -36.57
CA LEU A 675 19.42 -7.32 -37.49
C LEU A 675 19.09 -5.82 -37.50
N LEU A 676 17.80 -5.47 -37.48
CA LEU A 676 17.36 -4.08 -37.38
C LEU A 676 17.77 -3.45 -36.04
N ALA A 677 17.77 -4.21 -34.95
CA ALA A 677 18.28 -3.76 -33.66
C ALA A 677 19.80 -3.51 -33.69
N VAL A 678 20.58 -4.41 -34.33
CA VAL A 678 22.03 -4.24 -34.52
C VAL A 678 22.32 -3.00 -35.37
N TYR A 679 21.66 -2.86 -36.52
CA TYR A 679 21.86 -1.72 -37.41
C TYR A 679 21.37 -0.41 -36.76
N GLY A 680 20.24 -0.43 -36.05
CA GLY A 680 19.77 0.71 -35.27
C GLY A 680 20.77 1.14 -34.20
N ALA A 681 21.39 0.19 -33.48
CA ALA A 681 22.45 0.49 -32.53
C ALA A 681 23.70 1.09 -33.21
N TYR A 682 24.04 0.63 -34.43
CA TYR A 682 25.13 1.19 -35.23
C TYR A 682 24.84 2.63 -35.67
N GLU A 683 23.65 2.92 -36.19
CA GLU A 683 23.23 4.27 -36.60
C GLU A 683 23.22 5.24 -35.41
N MET A 684 22.81 4.78 -34.23
CA MET A 684 22.79 5.58 -32.99
C MET A 684 24.18 5.78 -32.36
N ARG A 685 25.28 5.37 -33.02
CA ARG A 685 26.65 5.59 -32.51
C ARG A 685 27.02 7.07 -32.40
N SER A 686 26.48 7.91 -33.28
CA SER A 686 26.71 9.37 -33.33
C SER A 686 25.65 10.17 -32.59
N TRP A 687 24.62 9.52 -32.02
CA TRP A 687 23.54 10.21 -31.31
C TRP A 687 24.03 10.72 -29.95
N PRO A 688 23.65 11.95 -29.50
CA PRO A 688 24.16 12.55 -28.26
C PRO A 688 23.87 11.77 -26.97
N GLY A 689 22.90 10.85 -27.00
CA GLY A 689 22.48 10.04 -25.85
C GLY A 689 22.83 8.56 -25.99
N ALA A 690 23.65 8.03 -25.07
CA ALA A 690 24.01 6.61 -25.05
C ALA A 690 22.85 5.67 -24.66
N ARG A 691 21.76 6.19 -24.08
CA ARG A 691 20.63 5.38 -23.56
C ARG A 691 19.94 4.57 -24.64
N VAL A 692 19.62 5.19 -25.78
CA VAL A 692 18.91 4.50 -26.88
C VAL A 692 19.81 3.45 -27.51
N ARG A 693 21.06 3.81 -27.80
CA ARG A 693 22.07 2.88 -28.31
C ARG A 693 22.22 1.65 -27.39
N ASN A 694 22.36 1.88 -26.08
CA ASN A 694 22.48 0.80 -25.11
C ASN A 694 21.20 -0.07 -25.09
N ALA A 695 20.00 0.52 -25.11
CA ALA A 695 18.75 -0.24 -25.19
C ALA A 695 18.69 -1.13 -26.44
N LEU A 696 19.06 -0.59 -27.61
CA LEU A 696 19.11 -1.35 -28.87
C LEU A 696 20.15 -2.46 -28.85
N GLN A 697 21.33 -2.25 -28.25
CA GLN A 697 22.34 -3.31 -28.06
C GLN A 697 21.84 -4.45 -27.16
N GLY A 698 21.12 -4.11 -26.08
CA GLY A 698 20.51 -5.11 -25.19
C GLY A 698 19.43 -5.92 -25.91
N LEU A 699 18.54 -5.24 -26.63
CA LEU A 699 17.49 -5.88 -27.44
C LEU A 699 18.08 -6.73 -28.57
N ALA A 700 19.14 -6.25 -29.24
CA ALA A 700 19.85 -7.03 -30.26
C ALA A 700 20.45 -8.32 -29.67
N SER A 701 21.07 -8.24 -28.49
CA SER A 701 21.63 -9.41 -27.80
C SER A 701 20.54 -10.42 -27.42
N LEU A 702 19.42 -9.93 -26.88
CA LEU A 702 18.27 -10.75 -26.49
C LEU A 702 17.61 -11.42 -27.70
N LEU A 703 17.26 -10.65 -28.73
CA LEU A 703 16.63 -11.17 -29.96
C LEU A 703 17.57 -12.13 -30.71
N GLY A 704 18.88 -11.85 -30.74
CA GLY A 704 19.88 -12.75 -31.30
C GLY A 704 19.93 -14.09 -30.58
N LEU A 705 20.02 -14.10 -29.25
CA LEU A 705 20.01 -15.33 -28.46
C LEU A 705 18.67 -16.07 -28.53
N LEU A 706 17.56 -15.33 -28.60
CA LEU A 706 16.24 -15.92 -28.77
C LEU A 706 16.08 -16.59 -30.14
N THR A 707 16.65 -15.98 -31.20
CA THR A 707 16.75 -16.58 -32.53
C THR A 707 17.53 -17.90 -32.45
N VAL A 708 18.66 -17.93 -31.74
CA VAL A 708 19.42 -19.18 -31.56
C VAL A 708 18.62 -20.20 -30.75
N ALA A 709 17.99 -19.81 -29.65
CA ALA A 709 17.22 -20.69 -28.79
C ALA A 709 16.07 -21.36 -29.54
N ILE A 710 15.29 -20.60 -30.32
CA ILE A 710 14.14 -21.13 -31.04
C ILE A 710 14.57 -22.05 -32.19
N LEU A 711 15.69 -21.75 -32.86
CA LEU A 711 16.25 -22.60 -33.91
C LEU A 711 16.79 -23.92 -33.35
N VAL A 712 17.44 -23.89 -32.17
CA VAL A 712 17.89 -25.09 -31.46
C VAL A 712 16.68 -25.93 -31.03
N ARG A 713 15.64 -25.31 -30.45
CA ARG A 713 14.40 -25.99 -30.06
C ARG A 713 13.76 -26.70 -31.25
N HIS A 714 13.64 -25.99 -32.35
CA HIS A 714 13.07 -26.53 -33.58
C HIS A 714 13.91 -27.69 -34.14
N ALA A 715 15.25 -27.60 -34.07
CA ALA A 715 16.15 -28.66 -34.52
C ALA A 715 16.07 -29.92 -33.63
N MET A 716 16.02 -29.76 -32.30
CA MET A 716 15.95 -30.87 -31.34
C MET A 716 14.61 -31.63 -31.40
N ASN A 717 13.53 -30.95 -31.80
CA ASN A 717 12.19 -31.52 -31.89
C ASN A 717 11.79 -31.89 -33.33
N GLY A 718 12.77 -32.25 -34.18
CA GLY A 718 12.50 -32.81 -35.52
C GLY A 718 11.80 -31.85 -36.48
N GLY A 719 11.91 -30.54 -36.27
CA GLY A 719 11.29 -29.52 -37.11
C GLY A 719 9.91 -29.06 -36.64
N VAL A 720 9.48 -29.38 -35.42
CA VAL A 720 8.21 -28.92 -34.85
C VAL A 720 8.47 -28.09 -33.59
N LEU A 721 7.66 -27.05 -33.37
CA LEU A 721 7.59 -26.29 -32.12
C LEU A 721 6.23 -26.59 -31.48
N ASP A 722 6.15 -27.65 -30.70
CA ASP A 722 4.92 -28.04 -30.01
C ASP A 722 4.99 -27.74 -28.50
N SER A 723 3.88 -27.98 -27.81
CA SER A 723 3.76 -27.81 -26.36
C SER A 723 4.35 -28.97 -25.56
N THR A 724 5.22 -29.81 -26.15
CA THR A 724 5.84 -30.90 -25.41
C THR A 724 6.65 -30.36 -24.25
N VAL A 725 6.62 -31.11 -23.15
CA VAL A 725 7.40 -30.77 -21.95
C VAL A 725 8.88 -30.83 -22.32
N PRO A 726 9.66 -29.76 -22.11
CA PRO A 726 11.08 -29.76 -22.42
C PRO A 726 11.81 -30.90 -21.70
N THR A 727 12.69 -31.60 -22.40
CA THR A 727 13.58 -32.58 -21.76
C THR A 727 14.59 -31.89 -20.85
N LEU A 728 15.19 -32.60 -19.89
CA LEU A 728 16.22 -32.00 -19.03
C LEU A 728 17.42 -31.48 -19.85
N GLY A 729 17.78 -32.19 -20.93
CA GLY A 729 18.85 -31.77 -21.83
C GLY A 729 18.52 -30.51 -22.62
N GLU A 730 17.29 -30.36 -23.09
CA GLU A 730 16.82 -29.12 -23.74
C GLU A 730 16.81 -27.95 -22.75
N GLN A 731 16.27 -28.19 -21.55
CA GLN A 731 16.15 -27.16 -20.52
C GLN A 731 17.52 -26.69 -19.99
N SER A 732 18.55 -27.53 -20.00
CA SER A 732 19.90 -27.12 -19.61
C SER A 732 20.55 -26.18 -20.64
N ILE A 733 20.29 -26.38 -21.94
CA ILE A 733 20.74 -25.47 -23.00
C ILE A 733 20.10 -24.08 -22.82
N TYR A 734 18.80 -24.02 -22.52
CA TYR A 734 18.13 -22.74 -22.23
C TYR A 734 18.73 -22.04 -21.01
N THR A 735 18.99 -22.77 -19.93
CA THR A 735 19.67 -22.21 -18.75
C THR A 735 21.02 -21.62 -19.14
N LEU A 736 21.83 -22.33 -19.94
CA LEU A 736 23.14 -21.85 -20.38
C LEU A 736 23.03 -20.60 -21.28
N LEU A 737 22.03 -20.52 -22.17
CA LEU A 737 21.78 -19.34 -22.99
C LEU A 737 21.38 -18.13 -22.15
N VAL A 738 20.53 -18.29 -21.13
CA VAL A 738 20.12 -17.21 -20.23
C VAL A 738 21.27 -16.76 -19.31
N VAL A 739 22.08 -17.71 -18.81
CA VAL A 739 23.33 -17.42 -18.09
C VAL A 739 24.32 -16.67 -19.00
N GLY A 740 24.42 -17.06 -20.28
CA GLY A 740 25.20 -16.38 -21.30
C GLY A 740 24.70 -14.95 -21.57
N LEU A 741 23.39 -14.74 -21.68
CA LEU A 741 22.76 -13.41 -21.81
C LEU A 741 23.13 -12.51 -20.63
N SER A 742 23.07 -13.03 -19.40
CA SER A 742 23.51 -12.32 -18.21
C SER A 742 24.98 -11.89 -18.31
N GLY A 743 25.87 -12.78 -18.75
CA GLY A 743 27.28 -12.48 -18.99
C GLY A 743 27.52 -11.44 -20.10
N ILE A 744 26.76 -11.49 -21.20
CA ILE A 744 26.83 -10.54 -22.32
C ILE A 744 26.39 -9.14 -21.86
N LEU A 745 25.22 -9.03 -21.23
CA LEU A 745 24.70 -7.76 -20.71
C LEU A 745 25.65 -7.17 -19.67
N MET A 746 26.25 -8.02 -18.85
CA MET A 746 27.27 -7.60 -17.90
C MET A 746 28.53 -7.07 -18.59
N THR A 747 29.00 -7.72 -19.65
CA THR A 747 30.15 -7.24 -20.44
C THR A 747 29.84 -5.91 -21.13
N LEU A 748 28.62 -5.74 -21.64
CA LEU A 748 28.15 -4.48 -22.22
C LEU A 748 28.08 -3.35 -21.17
N ASP A 749 27.61 -3.64 -19.96
CA ASP A 749 27.61 -2.69 -18.83
C ASP A 749 29.03 -2.23 -18.46
N LEU A 750 30.02 -3.11 -18.53
CA LEU A 750 31.42 -2.72 -18.25
C LEU A 750 32.00 -1.82 -19.35
N LYS A 751 31.61 -2.01 -20.61
CA LYS A 751 32.06 -1.17 -21.73
C LYS A 751 31.31 0.17 -21.82
N SER A 752 30.01 0.16 -21.53
CA SER A 752 29.09 1.30 -21.61
C SER A 752 28.11 1.25 -20.43
N PRO A 753 28.50 1.80 -19.26
CA PRO A 753 27.72 1.70 -18.03
C PRO A 753 26.27 2.13 -18.20
N SER A 754 25.34 1.24 -17.86
CA SER A 754 23.91 1.47 -18.03
C SER A 754 23.12 0.76 -16.93
N ALA A 755 22.19 1.48 -16.29
CA ALA A 755 21.27 0.87 -15.33
C ALA A 755 20.47 -0.29 -15.96
N ALA A 756 20.10 -0.17 -17.25
CA ALA A 756 19.37 -1.21 -17.97
C ALA A 756 20.21 -2.49 -18.17
N PHE A 757 21.49 -2.38 -18.50
CA PHE A 757 22.37 -3.55 -18.63
C PHE A 757 22.69 -4.18 -17.29
N ARG A 758 22.92 -3.35 -16.28
CA ARG A 758 23.14 -3.79 -14.90
C ARG A 758 21.95 -4.59 -14.39
N LEU A 759 20.76 -4.00 -14.43
CA LEU A 759 19.53 -4.65 -14.01
C LEU A 759 19.20 -5.86 -14.90
N GLY A 760 19.29 -5.71 -16.22
CA GLY A 760 19.02 -6.77 -17.19
C GLY A 760 19.91 -8.00 -16.97
N SER A 761 21.22 -7.82 -16.72
CA SER A 761 22.11 -8.93 -16.38
C SER A 761 21.68 -9.66 -15.11
N MET A 762 21.25 -8.91 -14.08
CA MET A 762 20.79 -9.50 -12.82
C MET A 762 19.43 -10.19 -12.95
N VAL A 763 18.51 -9.63 -13.74
CA VAL A 763 17.20 -10.23 -14.02
C VAL A 763 17.37 -11.51 -14.84
N ALA A 764 18.19 -11.50 -15.89
CA ALA A 764 18.50 -12.70 -16.66
C ALA A 764 19.11 -13.79 -15.77
N GLY A 765 20.12 -13.44 -14.95
CA GLY A 765 20.70 -14.39 -13.99
C GLY A 765 19.69 -14.89 -12.96
N GLY A 766 18.82 -14.03 -12.43
CA GLY A 766 17.77 -14.42 -11.48
C GLY A 766 16.70 -15.32 -12.10
N LEU A 767 16.27 -15.04 -13.33
CA LEU A 767 15.35 -15.90 -14.09
C LEU A 767 15.96 -17.26 -14.36
N ALA A 768 17.25 -17.31 -14.72
CA ALA A 768 17.95 -18.58 -14.85
C ALA A 768 17.90 -19.36 -13.53
N VAL A 769 18.18 -18.70 -12.38
CA VAL A 769 18.13 -19.34 -11.06
C VAL A 769 16.74 -19.90 -10.77
N LEU A 770 15.68 -19.14 -11.06
CA LEU A 770 14.30 -19.60 -10.90
C LEU A 770 14.00 -20.82 -11.77
N GLN A 771 14.42 -20.82 -13.05
CA GLN A 771 14.29 -21.99 -13.94
C GLN A 771 15.07 -23.19 -13.41
N THR A 772 16.26 -22.99 -12.86
CA THR A 772 17.07 -24.04 -12.25
C THR A 772 16.36 -24.67 -11.05
N VAL A 773 15.86 -23.86 -10.12
CA VAL A 773 15.17 -24.36 -8.92
C VAL A 773 13.87 -25.06 -9.28
N SER A 774 13.06 -24.48 -10.17
CA SER A 774 11.75 -25.03 -10.54
C SER A 774 11.84 -26.26 -11.45
N LEU A 775 12.70 -26.24 -12.46
CA LEU A 775 12.76 -27.27 -13.50
C LEU A 775 13.87 -28.28 -13.23
N HIS A 776 15.12 -27.87 -12.96
CA HIS A 776 16.22 -28.83 -12.80
C HIS A 776 16.12 -29.58 -11.47
N LEU A 777 15.85 -28.87 -10.38
CA LEU A 777 15.71 -29.49 -9.05
C LEU A 777 14.30 -30.05 -8.81
N GLY A 778 13.29 -29.48 -9.46
CA GLY A 778 11.89 -29.90 -9.40
C GLY A 778 11.47 -30.76 -10.59
N ALA A 779 10.66 -30.20 -11.49
CA ALA A 779 9.82 -30.98 -12.43
C ALA A 779 10.58 -31.93 -13.38
N LEU A 780 11.77 -31.54 -13.86
CA LEU A 780 12.55 -32.30 -14.84
C LEU A 780 13.66 -33.13 -14.19
N ASN A 781 13.69 -33.23 -12.86
CA ASN A 781 14.69 -34.03 -12.17
C ASN A 781 14.46 -35.52 -12.48
N PRO A 782 15.46 -36.29 -12.96
CA PRO A 782 15.30 -37.70 -13.33
C PRO A 782 14.81 -38.59 -12.18
N TYR A 783 15.00 -38.15 -10.93
CA TYR A 783 14.42 -38.77 -9.75
C TYR A 783 12.88 -38.75 -9.76
N PHE A 784 12.27 -37.66 -10.24
CA PHE A 784 10.82 -37.51 -10.34
C PHE A 784 10.29 -37.88 -11.74
N SER A 785 10.98 -37.43 -12.80
CA SER A 785 10.54 -37.62 -14.19
C SER A 785 10.75 -39.04 -14.71
N GLY A 786 11.69 -39.78 -14.12
CA GLY A 786 12.06 -41.12 -14.59
C GLY A 786 12.80 -41.14 -15.94
N GLU A 787 13.23 -39.99 -16.44
CA GLU A 787 14.02 -39.88 -17.68
C GLU A 787 15.32 -40.70 -17.58
N SER A 788 15.68 -41.40 -18.67
CA SER A 788 16.94 -42.15 -18.69
C SER A 788 18.11 -41.18 -18.57
N THR A 789 19.02 -41.46 -17.64
CA THR A 789 20.24 -40.65 -17.50
C THR A 789 21.26 -40.93 -18.61
N GLY A 790 21.05 -41.92 -19.47
CA GLY A 790 21.95 -42.31 -20.55
C GLY A 790 22.92 -43.44 -20.17
N SER A 791 23.40 -44.16 -21.18
CA SER A 791 24.14 -45.42 -21.05
C SER A 791 25.59 -45.28 -20.59
N TRP A 792 26.18 -44.10 -20.75
CA TRP A 792 27.56 -43.85 -20.36
C TRP A 792 27.68 -43.49 -18.89
N PRO A 793 28.60 -44.06 -18.10
CA PRO A 793 28.67 -43.81 -16.65
C PRO A 793 28.95 -42.34 -16.28
N PHE A 794 29.76 -41.63 -17.05
CA PHE A 794 30.22 -40.27 -16.71
C PHE A 794 29.74 -39.18 -17.67
N ILE A 795 29.64 -39.48 -18.97
CA ILE A 795 29.11 -38.56 -19.99
C ILE A 795 27.63 -38.87 -20.15
N ASN A 796 26.82 -38.29 -19.29
CA ASN A 796 25.42 -38.65 -19.13
C ASN A 796 24.55 -37.40 -18.97
N LEU A 797 23.23 -37.58 -18.90
CA LEU A 797 22.27 -36.49 -18.74
C LEU A 797 22.51 -35.70 -17.45
N LEU A 798 23.02 -36.32 -16.37
CA LEU A 798 23.34 -35.60 -15.13
C LEU A 798 24.50 -34.62 -15.31
N LEU A 799 25.47 -34.95 -16.17
CA LEU A 799 26.56 -34.03 -16.54
C LEU A 799 26.01 -32.79 -17.24
N ILE A 800 25.16 -32.99 -18.24
CA ILE A 800 24.60 -31.91 -19.07
C ILE A 800 23.53 -31.12 -18.32
N GLY A 801 22.70 -31.80 -17.52
CA GLY A 801 21.58 -31.24 -16.79
C GLY A 801 21.97 -30.55 -15.48
N TYR A 802 23.05 -30.98 -14.81
CA TYR A 802 23.44 -30.40 -13.52
C TYR A 802 24.86 -29.84 -13.51
N LEU A 803 25.86 -30.59 -13.96
CA LEU A 803 27.26 -30.14 -13.82
C LEU A 803 27.60 -28.97 -14.76
N LEU A 804 27.21 -29.02 -16.04
CA LEU A 804 27.47 -27.93 -16.99
C LEU A 804 26.78 -26.62 -16.56
N PRO A 805 25.48 -26.61 -16.17
CA PRO A 805 24.87 -25.45 -15.55
C PRO A 805 25.57 -25.01 -14.25
N ALA A 806 26.00 -25.94 -13.38
CA ALA A 806 26.75 -25.61 -12.17
C ALA A 806 28.05 -24.86 -12.47
N ILE A 807 28.80 -25.29 -13.50
CA ILE A 807 30.01 -24.62 -13.99
C ILE A 807 29.65 -23.25 -14.60
N GLY A 808 28.57 -23.15 -15.38
CA GLY A 808 28.08 -21.88 -15.94
C GLY A 808 27.76 -20.85 -14.86
N TYR A 809 27.01 -21.25 -13.83
CA TYR A 809 26.71 -20.41 -12.66
C TYR A 809 27.96 -20.06 -11.86
N GLY A 810 28.86 -21.03 -11.64
CA GLY A 810 30.11 -20.81 -10.92
C GLY A 810 31.03 -19.82 -11.66
N GLY A 811 31.16 -19.97 -12.97
CA GLY A 811 31.91 -19.07 -13.84
C GLY A 811 31.31 -17.66 -13.89
N LEU A 812 29.97 -17.55 -13.98
CA LEU A 812 29.30 -16.26 -13.94
C LEU A 812 29.42 -15.61 -12.55
N ALA A 813 29.28 -16.36 -11.45
CA ALA A 813 29.47 -15.88 -10.09
C ALA A 813 30.90 -15.38 -9.89
N TYR A 814 31.89 -16.12 -10.39
CA TYR A 814 33.29 -15.72 -10.39
C TYR A 814 33.50 -14.44 -11.19
N TYR A 815 32.95 -14.36 -12.41
CA TYR A 815 33.06 -13.16 -13.24
C TYR A 815 32.39 -11.95 -12.59
N ALA A 816 31.31 -12.16 -11.85
CA ALA A 816 30.52 -11.14 -11.15
C ALA A 816 31.10 -10.69 -9.80
N ARG A 817 32.14 -11.37 -9.27
CA ARG A 817 32.55 -11.32 -7.87
C ARG A 817 32.97 -9.95 -7.31
N ASP A 818 33.25 -8.97 -8.16
CA ASP A 818 33.55 -7.58 -7.75
C ASP A 818 32.78 -6.53 -8.57
N LYS A 819 31.85 -6.97 -9.40
CA LYS A 819 31.18 -6.15 -10.42
C LYS A 819 29.67 -6.05 -10.21
N ARG A 820 29.12 -6.86 -9.29
CA ARG A 820 27.69 -6.93 -8.98
C ARG A 820 27.46 -6.98 -7.46
N PRO A 821 26.25 -6.62 -7.00
CA PRO A 821 25.91 -6.67 -5.58
C PRO A 821 26.13 -8.08 -5.01
N ARG A 822 26.68 -8.14 -3.78
CA ARG A 822 26.94 -9.40 -3.07
C ARG A 822 25.75 -10.38 -3.04
N PRO A 823 24.50 -9.95 -2.83
CA PRO A 823 23.36 -10.88 -2.84
C PRO A 823 23.18 -11.61 -4.18
N TYR A 824 23.38 -10.92 -5.30
CA TYR A 824 23.28 -11.52 -6.62
C TYR A 824 24.40 -12.54 -6.87
N VAL A 825 25.64 -12.18 -6.52
CA VAL A 825 26.78 -13.09 -6.62
C VAL A 825 26.56 -14.34 -5.75
N MET A 826 26.04 -14.14 -4.53
CA MET A 826 25.71 -15.22 -3.61
C MET A 826 24.59 -16.10 -4.16
N LEU A 827 23.55 -15.52 -4.78
CA LEU A 827 22.48 -16.28 -5.44
C LEU A 827 23.02 -17.20 -6.54
N LEU A 828 23.89 -16.69 -7.43
CA LEU A 828 24.51 -17.49 -8.48
C LEU A 828 25.41 -18.58 -7.89
N ALA A 829 26.21 -18.26 -6.88
CA ALA A 829 27.09 -19.21 -6.20
C ALA A 829 26.31 -20.31 -5.47
N LEU A 830 25.21 -19.95 -4.79
CA LEU A 830 24.32 -20.91 -4.14
C LEU A 830 23.62 -21.80 -5.16
N SER A 831 23.23 -21.27 -6.32
CA SER A 831 22.62 -22.06 -7.40
C SER A 831 23.62 -23.03 -8.03
N SER A 832 24.87 -22.60 -8.22
CA SER A 832 25.99 -23.48 -8.59
C SER A 832 26.19 -24.59 -7.56
N ALA A 833 26.20 -24.25 -6.27
CA ALA A 833 26.36 -25.21 -5.18
C ALA A 833 25.16 -26.19 -5.08
N ALA A 834 23.93 -25.71 -5.27
CA ALA A 834 22.72 -26.54 -5.24
C ALA A 834 22.68 -27.52 -6.42
N LEU A 835 23.08 -27.08 -7.61
CA LEU A 835 23.21 -27.96 -8.78
C LEU A 835 24.34 -28.97 -8.61
N ALA A 836 25.48 -28.57 -8.04
CA ALA A 836 26.57 -29.48 -7.72
C ALA A 836 26.16 -30.49 -6.63
N PHE A 837 25.42 -30.04 -5.61
CA PHE A 837 24.81 -30.90 -4.59
C PHE A 837 23.90 -31.92 -5.24
N ALA A 838 22.92 -31.49 -6.04
CA ALA A 838 22.00 -32.39 -6.74
C ALA A 838 22.74 -33.36 -7.66
N TRP A 839 23.76 -32.90 -8.39
CA TRP A 839 24.60 -33.76 -9.20
C TRP A 839 25.25 -34.87 -8.38
N VAL A 840 25.83 -34.55 -7.21
CA VAL A 840 26.40 -35.56 -6.31
C VAL A 840 25.33 -36.53 -5.79
N THR A 841 24.19 -36.02 -5.31
CA THR A 841 23.09 -36.85 -4.78
C THR A 841 22.61 -37.86 -5.83
N LEU A 842 22.34 -37.36 -7.03
CA LEU A 842 21.80 -38.15 -8.13
C LEU A 842 22.85 -39.10 -8.70
N THR A 843 24.13 -38.73 -8.65
CA THR A 843 25.24 -39.62 -9.02
C THR A 843 25.39 -40.78 -8.03
N VAL A 844 25.27 -40.53 -6.72
CA VAL A 844 25.23 -41.59 -5.70
C VAL A 844 24.05 -42.51 -5.94
N ARG A 845 22.86 -41.97 -6.18
CA ARG A 845 21.68 -42.79 -6.50
C ARG A 845 21.86 -43.59 -7.78
N ARG A 846 22.40 -42.99 -8.83
CA ARG A 846 22.70 -43.66 -10.12
C ARG A 846 23.71 -44.79 -9.96
N TYR A 847 24.71 -44.60 -9.11
CA TYR A 847 25.68 -45.64 -8.80
C TYR A 847 25.01 -46.90 -8.24
N TRP A 848 24.03 -46.74 -7.35
CA TRP A 848 23.29 -47.86 -6.76
C TRP A 848 22.14 -48.40 -7.63
N GLN A 849 21.47 -47.55 -8.40
CA GLN A 849 20.18 -47.87 -9.06
C GLN A 849 20.27 -48.02 -10.60
N GLY A 850 21.43 -47.74 -11.21
CA GLY A 850 21.64 -47.79 -12.66
C GLY A 850 21.08 -46.56 -13.42
N GLU A 851 20.85 -46.69 -14.73
CA GLU A 851 20.47 -45.57 -15.62
C GLU A 851 19.17 -44.85 -15.22
N PHE A 852 18.21 -45.59 -14.65
CA PHE A 852 16.90 -45.09 -14.24
C PHE A 852 16.86 -44.93 -12.72
N ILE A 853 16.81 -43.69 -12.24
CA ILE A 853 16.99 -43.33 -10.82
C ILE A 853 15.70 -42.85 -10.14
N SER A 854 14.53 -43.22 -10.67
CA SER A 854 13.23 -42.75 -10.17
C SER A 854 12.96 -43.11 -8.70
N TYR A 855 12.13 -42.31 -8.02
CA TYR A 855 11.80 -42.51 -6.60
C TYR A 855 11.09 -43.84 -6.30
N TRP A 856 10.37 -44.39 -7.29
CA TRP A 856 9.62 -45.65 -7.18
C TRP A 856 10.47 -46.89 -6.87
N LYS A 857 11.79 -46.83 -7.09
CA LYS A 857 12.72 -47.93 -6.79
C LYS A 857 13.00 -48.13 -5.29
N GLY A 858 12.45 -47.29 -4.41
CA GLY A 858 12.70 -47.34 -2.97
C GLY A 858 14.13 -46.89 -2.61
N PHE A 859 14.51 -47.11 -1.35
CA PHE A 859 15.85 -46.80 -0.83
C PHE A 859 16.44 -48.04 -0.15
N GLY A 860 17.64 -48.45 -0.56
CA GLY A 860 18.39 -49.48 0.16
C GLY A 860 19.03 -48.92 1.43
N GLN A 861 19.23 -49.74 2.46
CA GLN A 861 19.88 -49.27 3.70
C GLN A 861 21.30 -48.71 3.43
N ALA A 862 22.09 -49.38 2.58
CA ALA A 862 23.42 -48.89 2.18
C ALA A 862 23.36 -47.54 1.43
N GLU A 863 22.31 -47.31 0.64
CA GLU A 863 22.04 -46.02 -0.03
C GLU A 863 21.74 -44.93 1.00
N ILE A 864 20.87 -45.23 1.99
CA ILE A 864 20.50 -44.29 3.06
C ILE A 864 21.73 -43.87 3.87
N TYR A 865 22.60 -44.81 4.25
CA TYR A 865 23.83 -44.49 4.99
C TYR A 865 24.86 -43.73 4.13
N SER A 866 24.84 -43.92 2.81
CA SER A 866 25.75 -43.20 1.90
C SER A 866 25.46 -41.70 1.87
N TYR A 867 24.21 -41.26 2.08
CA TYR A 867 23.87 -39.83 2.03
C TYR A 867 24.49 -39.02 3.18
N PRO A 868 24.26 -39.30 4.49
CA PRO A 868 24.88 -38.55 5.57
C PRO A 868 26.41 -38.58 5.51
N VAL A 869 27.01 -39.71 5.12
CA VAL A 869 28.46 -39.84 4.97
C VAL A 869 28.97 -38.97 3.83
N ALA A 870 28.34 -38.99 2.66
CA ALA A 870 28.70 -38.13 1.54
C ALA A 870 28.55 -36.64 1.90
N TRP A 871 27.46 -36.25 2.57
CA TRP A 871 27.21 -34.86 2.96
C TRP A 871 28.11 -34.35 4.07
N LEU A 872 28.39 -35.17 5.09
CA LEU A 872 29.34 -34.84 6.15
C LEU A 872 30.76 -34.78 5.61
N ALA A 873 31.16 -35.72 4.75
CA ALA A 873 32.46 -35.70 4.10
C ALA A 873 32.64 -34.45 3.23
N ILE A 874 31.62 -34.07 2.45
CA ILE A 874 31.65 -32.86 1.63
C ILE A 874 31.64 -31.61 2.51
N GLY A 875 30.79 -31.51 3.54
CA GLY A 875 30.72 -30.36 4.44
C GLY A 875 32.01 -30.14 5.22
N VAL A 876 32.61 -31.21 5.75
CA VAL A 876 33.90 -31.17 6.43
C VAL A 876 35.04 -30.90 5.45
N ALA A 877 35.07 -31.55 4.29
CA ALA A 877 36.09 -31.29 3.26
C ALA A 877 36.03 -29.83 2.78
N LEU A 878 34.84 -29.28 2.59
CA LEU A 878 34.63 -27.89 2.22
C LEU A 878 35.09 -26.93 3.33
N LEU A 879 34.77 -27.19 4.61
CA LEU A 879 35.28 -26.40 5.75
C LEU A 879 36.81 -26.49 5.90
N VAL A 880 37.39 -27.67 5.68
CA VAL A 880 38.84 -27.92 5.76
C VAL A 880 39.59 -27.30 4.58
N VAL A 881 39.07 -27.43 3.37
CA VAL A 881 39.61 -26.79 2.16
C VAL A 881 39.49 -25.27 2.29
N GLY A 882 38.35 -24.76 2.77
CA GLY A 882 38.14 -23.34 3.05
C GLY A 882 39.13 -22.74 4.01
N SER A 883 39.21 -23.33 5.21
CA SER A 883 40.11 -22.87 6.26
C SER A 883 41.59 -22.93 5.84
N ARG A 884 42.00 -23.95 5.08
CA ARG A 884 43.37 -24.06 4.54
C ARG A 884 43.66 -23.12 3.36
N PHE A 885 42.66 -22.86 2.52
CA PHE A 885 42.80 -21.95 1.37
C PHE A 885 42.84 -20.48 1.81
N GLU A 886 42.06 -20.14 2.84
CA GLU A 886 42.02 -18.82 3.49
C GLU A 886 43.31 -18.52 4.25
N ALA A 887 43.88 -19.52 4.94
CA ALA A 887 45.20 -19.42 5.56
C ALA A 887 46.34 -19.15 4.55
N ARG A 888 46.17 -19.52 3.28
CA ARG A 888 47.17 -19.28 2.20
C ARG A 888 46.99 -17.96 1.45
N HIS A 889 45.77 -17.45 1.32
CA HIS A 889 45.46 -16.30 0.46
C HIS A 889 44.88 -15.09 1.20
N GLN A 890 44.85 -15.11 2.55
CA GLN A 890 44.38 -14.03 3.43
C GLN A 890 43.00 -13.45 3.04
N ARG A 891 42.11 -14.24 2.42
CA ARG A 891 40.76 -13.79 2.02
C ARG A 891 39.69 -14.88 2.20
N PRO A 892 38.60 -14.62 2.97
CA PRO A 892 37.58 -15.61 3.29
C PRO A 892 36.71 -16.04 2.12
N TRP A 893 36.53 -17.35 1.98
CA TRP A 893 35.42 -17.92 1.21
C TRP A 893 34.18 -17.96 2.10
N LEU A 894 33.36 -16.90 2.06
CA LEU A 894 32.18 -16.75 2.90
C LEU A 894 31.15 -17.89 2.76
N SER A 895 31.14 -18.68 1.68
CA SER A 895 30.08 -19.67 1.44
C SER A 895 30.13 -20.90 2.38
N LEU A 896 31.29 -21.20 2.97
CA LEU A 896 31.54 -22.48 3.64
C LEU A 896 30.86 -22.61 5.03
N PRO A 897 30.91 -21.61 5.92
CA PRO A 897 30.11 -21.60 7.15
C PRO A 897 28.61 -21.72 6.92
N TRP A 898 28.11 -21.10 5.85
CA TRP A 898 26.69 -21.12 5.50
C TRP A 898 26.24 -22.50 5.00
N ILE A 899 27.14 -23.30 4.44
CA ILE A 899 26.86 -24.71 4.12
C ILE A 899 26.65 -25.51 5.41
N SER A 900 27.42 -25.28 6.47
CA SER A 900 27.20 -25.91 7.79
C SER A 900 25.86 -25.50 8.42
N VAL A 901 25.49 -24.23 8.30
CA VAL A 901 24.18 -23.71 8.73
C VAL A 901 23.05 -24.38 7.93
N ALA A 902 23.23 -24.56 6.62
CA ALA A 902 22.26 -25.26 5.77
C ALA A 902 22.11 -26.74 6.15
N SER A 903 23.19 -27.42 6.53
CA SER A 903 23.13 -28.81 7.03
C SER A 903 22.34 -28.93 8.32
N LEU A 904 22.50 -27.99 9.28
CA LEU A 904 21.71 -27.96 10.52
C LEU A 904 20.23 -27.65 10.26
N ALA A 905 19.93 -26.78 9.29
CA ALA A 905 18.56 -26.55 8.85
C ALA A 905 17.94 -27.82 8.23
N GLY A 906 18.72 -28.59 7.45
CA GLY A 906 18.31 -29.90 6.93
C GLY A 906 17.97 -30.90 8.04
N ILE A 907 18.71 -30.90 9.15
CA ILE A 907 18.41 -31.74 10.33
C ILE A 907 17.08 -31.33 10.98
N LEU A 908 16.77 -30.03 11.09
CA LEU A 908 15.46 -29.58 11.59
C LEU A 908 14.30 -29.99 10.67
N ILE A 909 14.50 -29.98 9.36
CA ILE A 909 13.51 -30.46 8.39
C ILE A 909 13.27 -31.95 8.59
N LEU A 910 14.33 -32.73 8.79
CA LEU A 910 14.24 -34.16 9.07
C LEU A 910 13.48 -34.44 10.38
N ILE A 911 13.80 -33.70 11.45
CA ILE A 911 13.11 -33.77 12.75
C ILE A 911 11.62 -33.40 12.60
N GLY A 912 11.30 -32.41 11.78
CA GLY A 912 9.93 -32.02 11.49
C GLY A 912 9.15 -33.08 10.70
N TRP A 913 9.84 -33.89 9.91
CA TRP A 913 9.25 -34.98 9.12
C TRP A 913 9.01 -36.23 9.95
N ASP A 914 9.98 -36.64 10.77
CA ASP A 914 9.84 -37.76 11.72
C ASP A 914 10.42 -37.38 13.08
N PRO A 915 9.58 -36.96 14.04
CA PRO A 915 10.01 -36.58 15.38
C PRO A 915 10.62 -37.74 16.18
N THR A 916 10.37 -38.99 15.80
CA THR A 916 10.91 -40.16 16.51
C THR A 916 12.35 -40.47 16.12
N LEU A 917 12.78 -40.06 14.92
CA LEU A 917 14.11 -40.26 14.29
C LEU A 917 14.57 -41.72 14.11
N VAL A 918 14.14 -42.65 14.97
CA VAL A 918 14.52 -44.07 15.00
C VAL A 918 13.29 -44.99 14.94
N GLY A 919 12.09 -44.41 14.77
CA GLY A 919 10.81 -45.11 14.81
C GLY A 919 10.24 -45.26 16.22
N ALA A 920 8.91 -45.22 16.35
CA ALA A 920 8.21 -45.24 17.64
C ALA A 920 8.50 -46.51 18.48
N GLU A 921 8.80 -47.64 17.84
CA GLU A 921 9.03 -48.93 18.49
C GLU A 921 10.37 -49.01 19.24
N ALA A 922 11.31 -48.11 18.95
CA ALA A 922 12.65 -48.09 19.55
C ALA A 922 12.75 -47.17 20.79
N LEU A 923 11.65 -46.52 21.18
CA LEU A 923 11.61 -45.53 22.27
C LEU A 923 11.46 -46.18 23.65
N TRP A 924 12.24 -45.68 24.61
CA TRP A 924 12.23 -46.16 26.00
C TRP A 924 11.25 -45.35 26.85
N ARG A 925 10.60 -45.98 27.84
CA ARG A 925 9.55 -45.32 28.66
C ARG A 925 10.06 -44.23 29.61
N THR A 926 11.34 -44.25 29.98
CA THR A 926 11.93 -43.24 30.87
C THR A 926 12.47 -42.06 30.06
N PRO A 927 12.22 -40.79 30.45
CA PRO A 927 12.64 -39.64 29.64
C PRO A 927 14.16 -39.48 29.48
N VAL A 928 14.94 -39.84 30.50
CA VAL A 928 16.39 -39.56 30.53
C VAL A 928 17.22 -40.60 29.77
N PHE A 929 16.81 -41.87 29.76
CA PHE A 929 17.52 -42.95 29.07
C PHE A 929 16.75 -43.37 27.81
N ASN A 930 16.61 -42.44 26.87
CA ASN A 930 15.84 -42.62 25.64
C ASN A 930 16.64 -42.20 24.41
N GLN A 931 16.40 -42.83 23.26
CA GLN A 931 17.06 -42.56 21.97
C GLN A 931 16.76 -41.15 21.42
N LEU A 932 15.72 -40.49 21.92
CA LEU A 932 15.45 -39.08 21.66
C LEU A 932 16.57 -38.16 22.18
N LEU A 933 17.21 -38.53 23.29
CA LEU A 933 18.28 -37.72 23.88
C LEU A 933 19.52 -37.62 22.96
N PRO A 934 20.10 -38.71 22.42
CA PRO A 934 21.16 -38.59 21.42
C PRO A 934 20.65 -38.04 20.08
N GLY A 935 19.42 -38.37 19.65
CA GLY A 935 18.85 -37.88 18.38
C GLY A 935 18.70 -36.36 18.30
N TYR A 936 18.28 -35.72 19.39
CA TYR A 936 18.11 -34.27 19.48
C TYR A 936 19.30 -33.57 20.15
N GLY A 937 19.96 -34.23 21.10
CA GLY A 937 21.06 -33.69 21.89
C GLY A 937 22.40 -33.66 21.14
N ILE A 938 22.70 -34.65 20.28
CA ILE A 938 23.96 -34.63 19.49
C ILE A 938 23.95 -33.46 18.50
N PRO A 939 22.90 -33.21 17.70
CA PRO A 939 22.83 -31.99 16.87
C PRO A 939 22.96 -30.70 17.68
N ALA A 940 22.37 -30.62 18.88
CA ALA A 940 22.51 -29.46 19.76
C ALA A 940 23.98 -29.28 20.21
N LEU A 941 24.65 -30.34 20.65
CA LEU A 941 26.06 -30.32 21.06
C LEU A 941 27.00 -30.00 19.90
N LEU A 942 26.72 -30.50 18.70
CA LEU A 942 27.49 -30.20 17.49
C LEU A 942 27.31 -28.75 17.03
N ALA A 943 26.10 -28.19 17.14
CA ALA A 943 25.86 -26.78 16.90
C ALA A 943 26.61 -25.89 17.91
N ILE A 944 26.67 -26.32 19.19
CA ILE A 944 27.48 -25.68 20.23
C ILE A 944 28.98 -25.76 19.88
N TYR A 945 29.47 -26.93 19.45
CA TYR A 945 30.87 -27.12 19.07
C TYR A 945 31.25 -26.31 17.82
N GLY A 946 30.40 -26.29 16.80
CA GLY A 946 30.59 -25.44 15.62
C GLY A 946 30.63 -23.96 15.99
N ALA A 947 29.74 -23.49 16.86
CA ALA A 947 29.77 -22.12 17.36
C ALA A 947 31.04 -21.81 18.18
N TYR A 948 31.61 -22.81 18.85
CA TYR A 948 32.86 -22.70 19.60
C TYR A 948 34.09 -22.60 18.69
N GLU A 949 34.21 -23.44 17.66
CA GLU A 949 35.30 -23.35 16.67
C GLU A 949 35.29 -22.02 15.90
N MET A 950 34.10 -21.51 15.58
CA MET A 950 33.94 -20.22 14.92
C MET A 950 34.22 -19.01 15.83
N ARG A 951 34.67 -19.20 17.08
CA ARG A 951 34.90 -18.08 18.01
C ARG A 951 35.97 -17.08 17.54
N ASN A 952 36.92 -17.54 16.73
CA ASN A 952 38.05 -16.76 16.21
C ASN A 952 37.87 -16.34 14.74
N TRP A 953 36.73 -16.64 14.11
CA TRP A 953 36.46 -16.31 12.71
C TRP A 953 36.01 -14.86 12.51
N SER A 954 36.30 -14.30 11.33
CA SER A 954 35.99 -12.92 10.96
C SER A 954 34.49 -12.67 10.71
N ASP A 955 33.74 -13.67 10.22
CA ASP A 955 32.28 -13.57 10.02
C ASP A 955 31.51 -14.04 11.27
N LEU A 956 31.08 -13.08 12.08
CA LEU A 956 30.29 -13.30 13.29
C LEU A 956 28.88 -13.84 12.99
N ARG A 957 28.35 -13.69 11.77
CA ARG A 957 26.95 -14.03 11.45
C ARG A 957 26.70 -15.53 11.45
N ALA A 958 27.58 -16.31 10.83
CA ALA A 958 27.47 -17.77 10.82
C ALA A 958 27.59 -18.34 12.24
N ARG A 959 28.50 -17.78 13.05
CA ARG A 959 28.62 -18.11 14.48
C ARG A 959 27.31 -17.84 15.24
N TYR A 960 26.68 -16.68 15.04
CA TYR A 960 25.41 -16.36 15.69
C TYR A 960 24.26 -17.25 15.21
N ALA A 961 24.23 -17.62 13.93
CA ALA A 961 23.27 -18.59 13.42
C ALA A 961 23.44 -19.93 14.12
N LEU A 962 24.66 -20.44 14.27
CA LEU A 962 24.96 -21.67 15.00
C LEU A 962 24.53 -21.60 16.47
N GLN A 963 24.74 -20.47 17.15
CA GLN A 963 24.27 -20.25 18.52
C GLN A 963 22.73 -20.22 18.63
N GLY A 964 22.05 -19.65 17.64
CA GLY A 964 20.59 -19.66 17.54
C GLY A 964 20.05 -21.09 17.35
N PHE A 965 20.63 -21.86 16.43
CA PHE A 965 20.30 -23.27 16.22
C PHE A 965 20.59 -24.13 17.45
N ALA A 966 21.70 -23.88 18.15
CA ALA A 966 22.00 -24.53 19.42
C ALA A 966 20.91 -24.26 20.47
N SER A 967 20.51 -23.00 20.66
CA SER A 967 19.47 -22.61 21.62
C SER A 967 18.12 -23.25 21.31
N LEU A 968 17.74 -23.26 20.03
CA LEU A 968 16.50 -23.88 19.54
C LEU A 968 16.50 -25.40 19.73
N LEU A 969 17.57 -26.08 19.32
CA LEU A 969 17.70 -27.53 19.46
C LEU A 969 17.72 -27.96 20.93
N SER A 970 18.36 -27.19 21.81
CA SER A 970 18.33 -27.43 23.27
C SER A 970 16.93 -27.31 23.84
N LEU A 971 16.15 -26.30 23.47
CA LEU A 971 14.75 -26.19 23.94
C LEU A 971 13.83 -27.23 23.31
N LEU A 972 14.05 -27.59 22.04
CA LEU A 972 13.31 -28.66 21.39
C LEU A 972 13.55 -30.00 22.09
N THR A 973 14.79 -30.24 22.53
CA THR A 973 15.14 -31.42 23.33
C THR A 973 14.32 -31.43 24.63
N VAL A 974 14.27 -30.31 25.35
CA VAL A 974 13.47 -30.19 26.58
C VAL A 974 11.97 -30.38 26.31
N ALA A 975 11.43 -29.76 25.27
CA ALA A 975 10.00 -29.84 24.93
C ALA A 975 9.57 -31.26 24.57
N VAL A 976 10.38 -31.98 23.77
CA VAL A 976 10.12 -33.36 23.37
C VAL A 976 10.21 -34.30 24.58
N LEU A 977 11.17 -34.08 25.50
CA LEU A 977 11.28 -34.84 26.74
C LEU A 977 10.08 -34.62 27.68
N ILE A 978 9.57 -33.39 27.77
CA ILE A 978 8.36 -33.07 28.55
C ILE A 978 7.13 -33.75 27.93
N ARG A 979 6.97 -33.68 26.60
CA ARG A 979 5.88 -34.36 25.88
C ARG A 979 5.90 -35.87 26.13
N HIS A 980 7.09 -36.47 26.02
CA HIS A 980 7.30 -37.88 26.31
C HIS A 980 6.95 -38.25 27.75
N ALA A 981 7.31 -37.39 28.71
CA ALA A 981 7.02 -37.61 30.13
C ALA A 981 5.52 -37.47 30.47
N MET A 982 4.83 -36.47 29.91
CA MET A 982 3.42 -36.21 30.17
C MET A 982 2.49 -37.27 29.55
N ASN A 983 2.93 -37.91 28.46
CA ASN A 983 2.17 -38.94 27.74
C ASN A 983 2.64 -40.37 28.05
N GLY A 984 3.18 -40.61 29.26
CA GLY A 984 3.48 -41.96 29.75
C GLY A 984 4.57 -42.70 28.98
N GLY A 985 5.46 -41.98 28.30
CA GLY A 985 6.57 -42.55 27.53
C GLY A 985 6.24 -42.84 26.06
N VAL A 986 5.20 -42.22 25.51
CA VAL A 986 4.83 -42.32 24.09
C VAL A 986 4.81 -40.92 23.46
N LEU A 987 5.42 -40.78 22.28
CA LEU A 987 5.27 -39.61 21.42
C LEU A 987 4.19 -39.90 20.37
N ASP A 988 2.92 -39.79 20.75
CA ASP A 988 1.80 -39.96 19.82
C ASP A 988 1.29 -38.62 19.26
N SER A 989 0.39 -38.71 18.27
CA SER A 989 -0.29 -37.58 17.64
C SER A 989 -1.51 -37.09 18.42
N SER A 990 -1.63 -37.42 19.72
CA SER A 990 -2.77 -36.97 20.53
C SER A 990 -2.84 -35.44 20.62
N THR A 991 -4.06 -34.93 20.69
CA THR A 991 -4.32 -33.49 20.83
C THR A 991 -3.83 -33.02 22.21
N PRO A 992 -2.98 -31.98 22.28
CA PRO A 992 -2.44 -31.52 23.55
C PRO A 992 -3.55 -30.97 24.45
N THR A 993 -3.46 -31.26 25.74
CA THR A 993 -4.34 -30.66 26.77
C THR A 993 -4.01 -29.18 26.96
N LEU A 994 -4.92 -28.39 27.56
CA LEU A 994 -4.61 -26.99 27.86
C LEU A 994 -3.40 -26.88 28.81
N GLY A 995 -3.26 -27.81 29.76
CA GLY A 995 -2.13 -27.86 30.68
C GLY A 995 -0.80 -28.04 29.97
N GLU A 996 -0.72 -29.02 29.04
CA GLU A 996 0.46 -29.27 28.21
C GLU A 996 0.79 -28.08 27.30
N GLN A 997 -0.23 -27.55 26.61
CA GLN A 997 -0.06 -26.41 25.72
C GLN A 997 0.45 -25.17 26.46
N SER A 998 0.05 -24.98 27.72
CA SER A 998 0.48 -23.84 28.53
C SER A 998 1.96 -23.90 28.88
N ILE A 999 2.52 -25.10 29.08
CA ILE A 999 3.96 -25.31 29.30
C ILE A 999 4.73 -24.94 28.04
N TYR A 1000 4.26 -25.34 26.86
CA TYR A 1000 4.89 -24.97 25.58
C TYR A 1000 4.88 -23.47 25.35
N THR A 1001 3.74 -22.81 25.59
CA THR A 1001 3.63 -21.35 25.49
C THR A 1001 4.62 -20.65 26.43
N LEU A 1002 4.79 -21.12 27.67
CA LEU A 1002 5.78 -20.59 28.61
C LEU A 1002 7.22 -20.81 28.15
N LEU A 1003 7.56 -21.97 27.57
CA LEU A 1003 8.88 -22.25 27.01
C LEU A 1003 9.22 -21.33 25.83
N VAL A 1004 8.25 -21.04 24.95
CA VAL A 1004 8.45 -20.14 23.81
C VAL A 1004 8.57 -18.68 24.26
N ILE A 1005 7.81 -18.25 25.27
CA ILE A 1005 8.00 -16.94 25.93
C ILE A 1005 9.42 -16.87 26.54
N GLY A 1006 9.88 -17.95 27.17
CA GLY A 1006 11.23 -18.10 27.69
C GLY A 1006 12.31 -18.00 26.59
N LEU A 1007 12.14 -18.68 25.46
CA LEU A 1007 13.05 -18.59 24.30
C LEU A 1007 13.15 -17.15 23.79
N SER A 1008 12.02 -16.44 23.70
CA SER A 1008 12.01 -15.03 23.32
C SER A 1008 12.86 -14.20 24.29
N GLY A 1009 12.70 -14.41 25.60
CA GLY A 1009 13.54 -13.78 26.63
C GLY A 1009 15.02 -14.13 26.52
N ILE A 1010 15.37 -15.40 26.32
CA ILE A 1010 16.77 -15.88 26.19
C ILE A 1010 17.45 -15.26 24.97
N LEU A 1011 16.83 -15.35 23.79
CA LEU A 1011 17.38 -14.77 22.56
C LEU A 1011 17.52 -13.25 22.68
N MET A 1012 16.57 -12.60 23.35
CA MET A 1012 16.66 -11.18 23.64
C MET A 1012 17.82 -10.84 24.58
N THR A 1013 18.08 -11.68 25.59
CA THR A 1013 19.21 -11.50 26.51
C THR A 1013 20.55 -11.72 25.80
N LEU A 1014 20.62 -12.69 24.87
CA LEU A 1014 21.79 -12.93 24.02
C LEU A 1014 22.05 -11.77 23.05
N ASP A 1015 21.00 -11.19 22.47
CA ASP A 1015 21.09 -9.99 21.62
C ASP A 1015 21.64 -8.78 22.38
N LEU A 1016 21.25 -8.60 23.65
CA LEU A 1016 21.76 -7.51 24.49
C LEU A 1016 23.24 -7.69 24.86
N LYS A 1017 23.73 -8.94 24.96
CA LYS A 1017 25.15 -9.23 25.21
C LYS A 1017 26.00 -9.15 23.95
N SER A 1018 25.46 -9.63 22.82
CA SER A 1018 26.11 -9.68 21.50
C SER A 1018 25.09 -9.32 20.42
N PRO A 1019 24.99 -8.04 20.02
CA PRO A 1019 23.97 -7.58 19.08
C PRO A 1019 24.03 -8.31 17.73
N SER A 1020 22.94 -8.98 17.37
CA SER A 1020 22.84 -9.75 16.12
C SER A 1020 21.44 -9.66 15.54
N PRO A 1021 21.28 -9.41 14.22
CA PRO A 1021 19.99 -9.47 13.57
C PRO A 1021 19.25 -10.79 13.82
N VAL A 1022 19.99 -11.90 13.90
CA VAL A 1022 19.42 -13.23 14.13
C VAL A 1022 18.77 -13.32 15.51
N PHE A 1023 19.42 -12.84 16.57
CA PHE A 1023 18.86 -12.85 17.92
C PHE A 1023 17.76 -11.82 18.09
N ARG A 1024 17.93 -10.64 17.48
CA ARG A 1024 16.93 -9.58 17.48
C ARG A 1024 15.61 -10.04 16.87
N TYR A 1025 15.64 -10.50 15.62
CA TYR A 1025 14.45 -11.00 14.94
C TYR A 1025 13.99 -12.34 15.51
N GLY A 1026 14.89 -13.25 15.84
CA GLY A 1026 14.56 -14.55 16.45
C GLY A 1026 13.78 -14.40 17.75
N SER A 1027 14.17 -13.47 18.63
CA SER A 1027 13.41 -13.20 19.87
C SER A 1027 11.98 -12.69 19.59
N MET A 1028 11.80 -11.86 18.56
CA MET A 1028 10.49 -11.32 18.19
C MET A 1028 9.62 -12.36 17.48
N VAL A 1029 10.20 -13.21 16.63
CA VAL A 1029 9.50 -14.33 15.99
C VAL A 1029 9.03 -15.31 17.03
N ALA A 1030 9.88 -15.71 17.99
CA ALA A 1030 9.48 -16.57 19.09
C ALA A 1030 8.33 -15.95 19.90
N GLY A 1031 8.42 -14.67 20.25
CA GLY A 1031 7.34 -13.96 20.95
C GLY A 1031 6.04 -13.89 20.13
N GLY A 1032 6.15 -13.65 18.82
CA GLY A 1032 5.01 -13.65 17.90
C GLY A 1032 4.34 -15.02 17.77
N VAL A 1033 5.13 -16.11 17.70
CA VAL A 1033 4.63 -17.49 17.69
C VAL A 1033 3.88 -17.80 18.99
N ALA A 1034 4.42 -17.41 20.15
CA ALA A 1034 3.73 -17.58 21.43
C ALA A 1034 2.39 -16.82 21.45
N ILE A 1035 2.36 -15.58 20.93
CA ILE A 1035 1.12 -14.78 20.85
C ILE A 1035 0.10 -15.51 19.96
N ALA A 1036 0.53 -16.01 18.79
CA ALA A 1036 -0.33 -16.76 17.90
C ALA A 1036 -0.91 -18.00 18.57
N GLN A 1037 -0.07 -18.80 19.26
CA GLN A 1037 -0.50 -19.96 20.05
C GLN A 1037 -1.52 -19.59 21.13
N THR A 1038 -1.32 -18.45 21.80
CA THR A 1038 -2.23 -17.95 22.83
C THR A 1038 -3.61 -17.62 22.24
N VAL A 1039 -3.65 -16.91 21.11
CA VAL A 1039 -4.91 -16.52 20.46
C VAL A 1039 -5.63 -17.74 19.90
N SER A 1040 -4.92 -18.65 19.21
CA SER A 1040 -5.54 -19.80 18.55
C SER A 1040 -5.91 -20.93 19.52
N LEU A 1041 -5.04 -21.25 20.48
CA LEU A 1041 -5.19 -22.42 21.34
C LEU A 1041 -5.78 -22.07 22.71
N HIS A 1042 -5.21 -21.10 23.43
CA HIS A 1042 -5.69 -20.78 24.79
C HIS A 1042 -7.06 -20.12 24.79
N LEU A 1043 -7.29 -19.14 23.90
CA LEU A 1043 -8.58 -18.44 23.81
C LEU A 1043 -9.59 -19.20 22.94
N GLY A 1044 -9.10 -19.95 21.94
CA GLY A 1044 -9.90 -20.72 20.98
C GLY A 1044 -9.98 -22.20 21.32
N ALA A 1045 -9.16 -23.02 20.66
CA ALA A 1045 -9.37 -24.47 20.54
C ALA A 1045 -9.35 -25.25 21.86
N LEU A 1046 -8.52 -24.87 22.82
CA LEU A 1046 -8.31 -25.59 24.08
C LEU A 1046 -8.96 -24.89 25.29
N ASN A 1047 -9.81 -23.90 25.05
CA ASN A 1047 -10.47 -23.18 26.14
C ASN A 1047 -11.47 -24.11 26.86
N PRO A 1048 -11.43 -24.25 28.20
CA PRO A 1048 -12.32 -25.15 28.94
C PRO A 1048 -13.81 -24.81 28.79
N TYR A 1049 -14.12 -23.57 28.39
CA TYR A 1049 -15.48 -23.16 28.02
C TYR A 1049 -16.00 -23.90 26.78
N PHE A 1050 -15.13 -24.24 25.82
CA PHE A 1050 -15.51 -24.98 24.61
C PHE A 1050 -15.22 -26.48 24.75
N THR A 1051 -14.12 -26.87 25.39
CA THR A 1051 -13.69 -28.28 25.47
C THR A 1051 -14.38 -29.05 26.61
N GLY A 1052 -14.83 -28.35 27.65
CA GLY A 1052 -15.35 -28.98 28.86
C GLY A 1052 -14.29 -29.70 29.69
N GLU A 1053 -12.99 -29.41 29.47
CA GLU A 1053 -11.90 -29.93 30.31
C GLU A 1053 -12.11 -29.53 31.78
N SER A 1054 -11.86 -30.45 32.71
CA SER A 1054 -11.95 -30.13 34.15
C SER A 1054 -10.93 -29.05 34.49
N THR A 1055 -11.38 -27.98 35.12
CA THR A 1055 -10.48 -26.95 35.60
C THR A 1055 -9.69 -27.38 36.84
N GLY A 1056 -10.04 -28.51 37.47
CA GLY A 1056 -9.40 -29.02 38.68
C GLY A 1056 -10.12 -28.64 39.97
N SER A 1057 -9.86 -29.43 41.02
CA SER A 1057 -10.61 -29.43 42.28
C SER A 1057 -10.35 -28.23 43.19
N TRP A 1058 -9.19 -27.61 43.07
CA TRP A 1058 -8.82 -26.48 43.92
C TRP A 1058 -9.36 -25.15 43.36
N PRO A 1059 -10.00 -24.28 44.15
CA PRO A 1059 -10.62 -23.06 43.62
C PRO A 1059 -9.68 -22.03 42.99
N LEU A 1060 -8.45 -21.92 43.49
CA LEU A 1060 -7.45 -20.92 43.05
C LEU A 1060 -6.26 -21.53 42.30
N ILE A 1061 -5.81 -22.73 42.70
CA ILE A 1061 -4.71 -23.47 42.05
C ILE A 1061 -5.34 -24.46 41.08
N ASN A 1062 -5.70 -23.97 39.90
CA ASN A 1062 -6.49 -24.71 38.92
C ASN A 1062 -5.91 -24.52 37.51
N LEU A 1063 -6.50 -25.21 36.53
CA LEU A 1063 -6.10 -25.13 35.13
C LEU A 1063 -6.16 -23.69 34.58
N LEU A 1064 -7.07 -22.84 35.08
CA LEU A 1064 -7.16 -21.45 34.65
C LEU A 1064 -5.94 -20.63 35.11
N LEU A 1065 -5.34 -20.98 36.26
CA LEU A 1065 -4.11 -20.36 36.76
C LEU A 1065 -2.94 -20.59 35.80
N ILE A 1066 -2.70 -21.84 35.42
CA ILE A 1066 -1.60 -22.20 34.51
C ILE A 1066 -1.90 -21.88 33.04
N GLY A 1067 -3.17 -21.93 32.65
CA GLY A 1067 -3.65 -21.67 31.29
C GLY A 1067 -3.75 -20.19 30.92
N TYR A 1068 -4.06 -19.32 31.86
CA TYR A 1068 -4.31 -17.90 31.57
C TYR A 1068 -3.47 -16.97 32.45
N LEU A 1069 -3.45 -17.15 33.77
CA LEU A 1069 -2.78 -16.19 34.65
C LEU A 1069 -1.25 -16.25 34.53
N LEU A 1070 -0.63 -17.44 34.59
CA LEU A 1070 0.83 -17.58 34.51
C LEU A 1070 1.41 -17.12 33.17
N PRO A 1071 0.86 -17.52 32.00
CA PRO A 1071 1.27 -16.95 30.72
C PRO A 1071 1.01 -15.44 30.65
N GLY A 1072 -0.11 -14.96 31.22
CA GLY A 1072 -0.41 -13.53 31.31
C GLY A 1072 0.64 -12.73 32.08
N ILE A 1073 1.10 -13.25 33.22
CA ILE A 1073 2.20 -12.67 34.02
C ILE A 1073 3.52 -12.74 33.25
N ALA A 1074 3.81 -13.86 32.59
CA ALA A 1074 5.02 -14.03 31.79
C ALA A 1074 5.07 -13.02 30.61
N TYR A 1075 3.94 -12.78 29.94
CA TYR A 1075 3.81 -11.74 28.92
C TYR A 1075 4.00 -10.34 29.48
N ALA A 1076 3.39 -10.03 30.63
CA ALA A 1076 3.57 -8.74 31.30
C ALA A 1076 5.04 -8.51 31.69
N GLY A 1077 5.71 -9.53 32.23
CA GLY A 1077 7.13 -9.51 32.57
C GLY A 1077 8.04 -9.35 31.34
N LEU A 1078 7.76 -10.06 30.25
CA LEU A 1078 8.49 -9.94 28.99
C LEU A 1078 8.26 -8.57 28.34
N ALA A 1079 7.03 -8.04 28.36
CA ALA A 1079 6.71 -6.71 27.87
C ALA A 1079 7.44 -5.62 28.66
N PHE A 1080 7.48 -5.74 29.99
CA PHE A 1080 8.25 -4.86 30.86
C PHE A 1080 9.75 -4.93 30.54
N TYR A 1081 10.29 -6.14 30.39
CA TYR A 1081 11.69 -6.35 30.04
C TYR A 1081 12.06 -5.82 28.64
N ALA A 1082 11.12 -5.90 27.69
CA ALA A 1082 11.25 -5.45 26.30
C ALA A 1082 11.10 -3.93 26.11
N ARG A 1083 10.61 -3.22 27.12
CA ARG A 1083 10.44 -1.76 27.09
C ARG A 1083 11.78 -1.08 26.79
N ASN A 1084 11.76 -0.15 25.84
CA ASN A 1084 12.93 0.59 25.34
C ASN A 1084 14.05 -0.27 24.69
N LYS A 1085 13.87 -1.60 24.57
CA LYS A 1085 14.83 -2.52 23.95
C LYS A 1085 14.32 -3.15 22.65
N ARG A 1086 13.00 -3.13 22.44
CA ARG A 1086 12.32 -3.66 21.25
C ARG A 1086 11.34 -2.63 20.66
N PRO A 1087 10.94 -2.80 19.38
CA PRO A 1087 9.99 -1.90 18.73
C PRO A 1087 8.68 -1.80 19.52
N LEU A 1088 8.13 -0.59 19.58
CA LEU A 1088 6.90 -0.30 20.33
C LEU A 1088 5.72 -1.24 19.96
N PRO A 1089 5.45 -1.57 18.69
CA PRO A 1089 4.35 -2.48 18.35
C PRO A 1089 4.49 -3.87 18.98
N TYR A 1090 5.71 -4.42 19.01
CA TYR A 1090 5.97 -5.72 19.62
C TYR A 1090 5.72 -5.68 21.14
N VAL A 1091 6.22 -4.64 21.82
CA VAL A 1091 6.01 -4.44 23.26
C VAL A 1091 4.52 -4.28 23.58
N VAL A 1092 3.79 -3.54 22.74
CA VAL A 1092 2.33 -3.35 22.87
C VAL A 1092 1.60 -4.69 22.69
N LEU A 1093 1.96 -5.50 21.70
CA LEU A 1093 1.34 -6.82 21.48
C LEU A 1093 1.57 -7.77 22.66
N LEU A 1094 2.77 -7.80 23.25
CA LEU A 1094 3.04 -8.58 24.46
C LEU A 1094 2.19 -8.08 25.65
N ALA A 1095 2.13 -6.77 25.85
CA ALA A 1095 1.35 -6.17 26.93
C ALA A 1095 -0.16 -6.42 26.76
N LEU A 1096 -0.68 -6.33 25.53
CA LEU A 1096 -2.07 -6.63 25.20
C LEU A 1096 -2.37 -8.12 25.42
N SER A 1097 -1.48 -9.02 25.03
CA SER A 1097 -1.65 -10.47 25.24
C SER A 1097 -1.74 -10.80 26.74
N GLY A 1098 -0.90 -10.17 27.56
CA GLY A 1098 -0.98 -10.28 29.02
C GLY A 1098 -2.30 -9.74 29.59
N ALA A 1099 -2.76 -8.59 29.11
CA ALA A 1099 -4.02 -7.97 29.55
C ALA A 1099 -5.26 -8.81 29.16
N VAL A 1100 -5.30 -9.33 27.93
CA VAL A 1100 -6.38 -10.19 27.43
C VAL A 1100 -6.44 -11.48 28.22
N LEU A 1101 -5.30 -12.13 28.49
CA LEU A 1101 -5.27 -13.33 29.31
C LEU A 1101 -5.69 -13.08 30.76
N GLY A 1102 -5.31 -11.94 31.34
CA GLY A 1102 -5.79 -11.52 32.67
C GLY A 1102 -7.31 -11.29 32.69
N PHE A 1103 -7.87 -10.64 31.68
CA PHE A 1103 -9.31 -10.43 31.53
C PHE A 1103 -10.08 -11.75 31.30
N ALA A 1104 -9.54 -12.64 30.48
CA ALA A 1104 -10.08 -13.97 30.24
C ALA A 1104 -10.06 -14.81 31.52
N TRP A 1105 -8.97 -14.76 32.28
CA TRP A 1105 -8.88 -15.43 33.59
C TRP A 1105 -9.99 -14.97 34.53
N VAL A 1106 -10.19 -13.66 34.72
CA VAL A 1106 -11.28 -13.16 35.59
C VAL A 1106 -12.65 -13.61 35.08
N THR A 1107 -12.90 -13.51 33.77
CA THR A 1107 -14.19 -13.87 33.17
C THR A 1107 -14.49 -15.37 33.34
N LEU A 1108 -13.51 -16.24 33.10
CA LEU A 1108 -13.65 -17.69 33.28
C LEU A 1108 -13.71 -18.08 34.76
N SER A 1109 -13.03 -17.35 35.65
CA SER A 1109 -13.14 -17.54 37.10
C SER A 1109 -14.54 -17.19 37.63
N VAL A 1110 -15.19 -16.14 37.12
CA VAL A 1110 -16.59 -15.82 37.44
C VAL A 1110 -17.50 -16.98 37.03
N ARG A 1111 -17.32 -17.51 35.80
CA ARG A 1111 -18.09 -18.67 35.35
C ARG A 1111 -17.85 -19.89 36.24
N ARG A 1112 -16.58 -20.19 36.57
CA ARG A 1112 -16.20 -21.30 37.45
C ARG A 1112 -16.81 -21.18 38.85
N PHE A 1113 -16.95 -19.96 39.37
CA PHE A 1113 -17.60 -19.71 40.65
C PHE A 1113 -19.07 -20.15 40.65
N TRP A 1114 -19.81 -19.86 39.57
CA TRP A 1114 -21.22 -20.25 39.45
C TRP A 1114 -21.41 -21.72 38.99
N GLN A 1115 -20.55 -22.22 38.10
CA GLN A 1115 -20.77 -23.48 37.37
C GLN A 1115 -19.94 -24.69 37.90
N GLY A 1116 -19.02 -24.49 38.85
CA GLY A 1116 -18.15 -25.53 39.42
C GLY A 1116 -16.91 -25.85 38.57
N GLU A 1117 -16.35 -27.06 38.72
CA GLU A 1117 -15.08 -27.47 38.04
C GLU A 1117 -15.18 -27.49 36.51
N PHE A 1118 -16.36 -27.78 35.98
CA PHE A 1118 -16.63 -27.89 34.54
C PHE A 1118 -17.42 -26.68 34.06
N ILE A 1119 -16.83 -25.85 33.20
CA ILE A 1119 -17.35 -24.51 32.86
C ILE A 1119 -17.89 -24.39 31.42
N ALA A 1120 -18.24 -25.51 30.81
CA ALA A 1120 -18.58 -25.55 29.40
C ALA A 1120 -19.81 -24.70 29.00
N TYR A 1121 -19.85 -24.23 27.75
CA TYR A 1121 -20.90 -23.34 27.25
C TYR A 1121 -22.30 -23.98 27.26
N TRP A 1122 -22.40 -25.30 27.06
CA TRP A 1122 -23.67 -26.04 27.02
C TRP A 1122 -24.40 -26.09 28.37
N LYS A 1123 -23.79 -25.61 29.47
CA LYS A 1123 -24.47 -25.42 30.75
C LYS A 1123 -25.44 -24.22 30.77
N GLY A 1124 -25.42 -23.37 29.74
CA GLY A 1124 -26.24 -22.15 29.69
C GLY A 1124 -25.66 -21.01 30.53
N PHE A 1125 -26.47 -19.96 30.74
CA PHE A 1125 -26.15 -18.79 31.55
C PHE A 1125 -27.26 -18.53 32.55
N GLU A 1126 -26.88 -18.36 33.81
CA GLU A 1126 -27.80 -17.87 34.83
C GLU A 1126 -27.91 -16.34 34.78
N GLN A 1127 -29.04 -15.77 35.21
CA GLN A 1127 -29.19 -14.31 35.29
C GLN A 1127 -28.18 -13.70 36.27
N ALA A 1128 -27.97 -14.34 37.43
CA ALA A 1128 -26.98 -13.89 38.42
C ALA A 1128 -25.54 -13.95 37.87
N GLU A 1129 -25.21 -14.96 37.07
CA GLU A 1129 -23.94 -15.07 36.34
C GLU A 1129 -23.77 -13.93 35.33
N THR A 1130 -24.82 -13.63 34.54
CA THR A 1130 -24.80 -12.59 33.50
C THR A 1130 -24.56 -11.19 34.07
N TYR A 1131 -25.19 -10.88 35.21
CA TYR A 1131 -24.97 -9.63 35.94
C TYR A 1131 -23.60 -9.59 36.62
N SER A 1132 -23.11 -10.72 37.14
CA SER A 1132 -21.78 -10.83 37.74
C SER A 1132 -20.66 -10.46 36.75
N TYR A 1133 -20.82 -10.74 35.46
CA TYR A 1133 -19.87 -10.28 34.43
C TYR A 1133 -19.85 -8.76 34.29
N SER A 1134 -21.01 -8.11 34.24
CA SER A 1134 -21.09 -6.64 34.11
C SER A 1134 -20.45 -5.96 35.33
N VAL A 1135 -20.66 -6.51 36.54
CA VAL A 1135 -20.03 -6.03 37.78
C VAL A 1135 -18.51 -6.27 37.79
N ALA A 1136 -18.05 -7.47 37.43
CA ALA A 1136 -16.63 -7.80 37.40
C ALA A 1136 -15.87 -6.94 36.37
N TRP A 1137 -16.42 -6.73 35.18
CA TRP A 1137 -15.80 -5.89 34.15
C TRP A 1137 -15.76 -4.42 34.56
N LEU A 1138 -16.83 -3.91 35.19
CA LEU A 1138 -16.85 -2.56 35.73
C LEU A 1138 -15.80 -2.39 36.85
N ALA A 1139 -15.67 -3.36 37.74
CA ALA A 1139 -14.66 -3.36 38.80
C ALA A 1139 -13.22 -3.34 38.23
N ILE A 1140 -12.96 -4.09 37.16
CA ILE A 1140 -11.68 -4.04 36.43
C ILE A 1140 -11.48 -2.64 35.82
N GLY A 1141 -12.48 -2.10 35.14
CA GLY A 1141 -12.41 -0.78 34.50
C GLY A 1141 -12.12 0.35 35.51
N VAL A 1142 -12.76 0.30 36.68
CA VAL A 1142 -12.55 1.24 37.80
C VAL A 1142 -11.18 1.01 38.45
N GLY A 1143 -10.77 -0.24 38.68
CA GLY A 1143 -9.46 -0.56 39.22
C GLY A 1143 -8.32 -0.09 38.32
N LEU A 1144 -8.44 -0.28 37.01
CA LEU A 1144 -7.49 0.25 36.02
C LEU A 1144 -7.50 1.77 35.96
N LEU A 1145 -8.65 2.43 36.15
CA LEU A 1145 -8.73 3.89 36.25
C LEU A 1145 -7.97 4.39 37.49
N ALA A 1146 -8.18 3.74 38.64
CA ALA A 1146 -7.53 4.09 39.89
C ALA A 1146 -6.02 3.88 39.82
N LEU A 1147 -5.56 2.74 39.28
CA LEU A 1147 -4.14 2.46 39.07
C LEU A 1147 -3.52 3.40 38.02
N GLY A 1148 -4.20 3.65 36.90
CA GLY A 1148 -3.76 4.59 35.87
C GLY A 1148 -3.72 6.05 36.35
N SER A 1149 -4.56 6.40 37.33
CA SER A 1149 -4.52 7.69 38.01
C SER A 1149 -3.38 7.75 39.04
N ARG A 1150 -3.20 6.70 39.84
CA ARG A 1150 -2.15 6.63 40.88
C ARG A 1150 -0.73 6.63 40.32
N PHE A 1151 -0.52 5.96 39.18
CA PHE A 1151 0.78 5.83 38.53
C PHE A 1151 0.99 6.80 37.34
N ASP A 1152 0.06 7.74 37.14
CA ASP A 1152 0.00 8.65 35.99
C ASP A 1152 0.17 7.97 34.61
N ALA A 1153 -0.31 6.74 34.49
CA ALA A 1153 -0.17 5.93 33.29
C ALA A 1153 -1.35 6.15 32.33
N ARG A 1154 -1.13 7.00 31.31
CA ARG A 1154 -2.14 7.30 30.26
C ARG A 1154 -2.71 6.04 29.60
N SER A 1155 -1.88 5.03 29.33
CA SER A 1155 -2.31 3.77 28.73
C SER A 1155 -3.32 3.00 29.58
N LEU A 1156 -3.16 2.99 30.91
CA LEU A 1156 -4.11 2.34 31.82
C LEU A 1156 -5.43 3.10 31.89
N ARG A 1157 -5.42 4.44 31.81
CA ARG A 1157 -6.64 5.26 31.77
C ARG A 1157 -7.43 5.08 30.48
N ILE A 1158 -6.74 4.93 29.34
CA ILE A 1158 -7.39 4.62 28.05
C ILE A 1158 -7.97 3.20 28.06
N ALA A 1159 -7.20 2.20 28.54
CA ALA A 1159 -7.69 0.83 28.66
C ALA A 1159 -8.91 0.72 29.58
N SER A 1160 -8.91 1.47 30.68
CA SER A 1160 -10.06 1.66 31.57
C SER A 1160 -11.27 2.22 30.82
N ALA A 1161 -11.11 3.31 30.07
CA ALA A 1161 -12.20 3.94 29.33
C ALA A 1161 -12.83 2.98 28.31
N VAL A 1162 -12.01 2.18 27.60
CA VAL A 1162 -12.50 1.17 26.65
C VAL A 1162 -13.33 0.09 27.37
N ILE A 1163 -12.83 -0.46 28.49
CA ILE A 1163 -13.56 -1.48 29.25
C ILE A 1163 -14.89 -0.92 29.77
N VAL A 1164 -14.90 0.31 30.31
CA VAL A 1164 -16.13 0.96 30.78
C VAL A 1164 -17.13 1.18 29.64
N ILE A 1165 -16.69 1.62 28.45
CA ILE A 1165 -17.55 1.78 27.27
C ILE A 1165 -18.17 0.43 26.86
N VAL A 1166 -17.36 -0.63 26.80
CA VAL A 1166 -17.84 -1.97 26.45
C VAL A 1166 -18.85 -2.48 27.48
N THR A 1167 -18.59 -2.29 28.78
CA THR A 1167 -19.53 -2.65 29.85
C THR A 1167 -20.84 -1.88 29.72
N VAL A 1168 -20.79 -0.56 29.46
CA VAL A 1168 -21.99 0.28 29.28
C VAL A 1168 -22.78 -0.14 28.04
N ALA A 1169 -22.10 -0.39 26.93
CA ALA A 1169 -22.75 -0.85 25.70
C ALA A 1169 -23.44 -2.20 25.91
N LYS A 1170 -22.79 -3.15 26.60
CA LYS A 1170 -23.41 -4.43 26.99
C LYS A 1170 -24.67 -4.19 27.83
N VAL A 1171 -24.59 -3.34 28.84
CA VAL A 1171 -25.75 -3.03 29.69
C VAL A 1171 -26.90 -2.47 28.85
N PHE A 1172 -26.66 -1.50 27.96
CA PHE A 1172 -27.69 -0.91 27.09
C PHE A 1172 -28.30 -1.87 26.07
N LEU A 1173 -27.47 -2.69 25.42
CA LEU A 1173 -27.90 -3.51 24.29
C LEU A 1173 -28.44 -4.87 24.73
N VAL A 1174 -27.87 -5.46 25.78
CA VAL A 1174 -28.14 -6.84 26.20
C VAL A 1174 -28.95 -6.87 27.49
N ASP A 1175 -28.51 -6.14 28.52
CA ASP A 1175 -29.15 -6.23 29.84
C ASP A 1175 -30.52 -5.49 29.85
N MET A 1176 -30.69 -4.43 29.05
CA MET A 1176 -31.94 -3.64 28.96
C MET A 1176 -32.97 -4.16 27.95
N ALA A 1177 -32.57 -5.01 27.00
CA ALA A 1177 -33.49 -5.52 25.97
C ALA A 1177 -34.66 -6.33 26.56
N ASN A 1178 -34.46 -6.91 27.74
CA ASN A 1178 -35.44 -7.74 28.45
C ASN A 1178 -36.40 -6.94 29.37
N LEU A 1179 -36.37 -5.59 29.34
CA LEU A 1179 -37.21 -4.73 30.19
C LEU A 1179 -38.27 -3.98 29.36
N GLU A 1180 -39.52 -3.88 29.85
CA GLU A 1180 -40.63 -3.18 29.17
C GLU A 1180 -41.25 -2.03 30.00
N GLY A 1181 -41.97 -1.13 29.34
CA GLY A 1181 -42.78 -0.08 29.97
C GLY A 1181 -41.99 0.89 30.85
N VAL A 1182 -42.52 1.16 32.06
CA VAL A 1182 -41.94 2.10 33.03
C VAL A 1182 -40.55 1.64 33.50
N LEU A 1183 -40.30 0.33 33.59
CA LEU A 1183 -38.99 -0.21 33.99
C LEU A 1183 -37.91 0.13 32.96
N ARG A 1184 -38.25 0.14 31.66
CA ARG A 1184 -37.34 0.60 30.61
C ARG A 1184 -37.01 2.09 30.79
N ALA A 1185 -38.02 2.94 31.00
CA ALA A 1185 -37.82 4.37 31.20
C ALA A 1185 -36.97 4.68 32.45
N LEU A 1186 -37.26 4.02 33.58
CA LEU A 1186 -36.51 4.19 34.83
C LEU A 1186 -35.05 3.71 34.72
N SER A 1187 -34.81 2.64 33.97
CA SER A 1187 -33.45 2.15 33.73
C SER A 1187 -32.63 3.06 32.82
N PHE A 1188 -33.22 3.69 31.79
CA PHE A 1188 -32.57 4.72 30.98
C PHE A 1188 -32.21 5.97 31.81
N ILE A 1189 -33.09 6.36 32.73
CA ILE A 1189 -32.85 7.47 33.66
C ILE A 1189 -31.74 7.12 34.66
N GLY A 1190 -31.80 5.94 35.30
CA GLY A 1190 -30.81 5.47 36.27
C GLY A 1190 -29.41 5.31 35.66
N LEU A 1191 -29.32 4.71 34.48
CA LEU A 1191 -28.06 4.59 33.74
C LEU A 1191 -27.54 5.96 33.28
N GLY A 1192 -28.43 6.86 32.88
CA GLY A 1192 -28.10 8.26 32.57
C GLY A 1192 -27.39 8.96 33.73
N PHE A 1193 -27.90 8.80 34.95
CA PHE A 1193 -27.24 9.35 36.15
C PHE A 1193 -25.88 8.72 36.44
N VAL A 1194 -25.74 7.40 36.31
CA VAL A 1194 -24.45 6.70 36.54
C VAL A 1194 -23.39 7.17 35.53
N LEU A 1195 -23.75 7.33 34.26
CA LEU A 1195 -22.84 7.80 33.21
C LEU A 1195 -22.41 9.26 33.40
N ILE A 1196 -23.35 10.12 33.81
CA ILE A 1196 -23.04 11.50 34.18
C ILE A 1196 -22.08 11.51 35.37
N GLY A 1197 -22.30 10.67 36.39
CA GLY A 1197 -21.41 10.52 37.54
C GLY A 1197 -19.98 10.11 37.17
N ILE A 1198 -19.81 9.11 36.31
CA ILE A 1198 -18.50 8.66 35.82
C ILE A 1198 -17.83 9.76 34.97
N GLY A 1199 -18.58 10.43 34.10
CA GLY A 1199 -18.08 11.54 33.29
C GLY A 1199 -17.60 12.72 34.13
N LEU A 1200 -18.32 13.07 35.20
CA LEU A 1200 -17.93 14.11 36.16
C LEU A 1200 -16.68 13.73 36.95
N PHE A 1201 -16.55 12.46 37.36
CA PHE A 1201 -15.34 11.96 38.02
C PHE A 1201 -14.11 12.01 37.09
N TYR A 1202 -14.28 11.64 35.82
CA TYR A 1202 -13.23 11.73 34.81
C TYR A 1202 -12.80 13.18 34.55
N GLN A 1203 -13.76 14.11 34.46
CA GLN A 1203 -13.51 15.54 34.31
C GLN A 1203 -12.75 16.13 35.50
N LYS A 1204 -13.13 15.78 36.73
CA LYS A 1204 -12.46 16.27 37.97
C LYS A 1204 -10.98 15.91 38.01
N ILE A 1205 -10.61 14.72 37.54
CA ILE A 1205 -9.22 14.25 37.51
C ILE A 1205 -8.41 15.01 36.45
N LEU A 1206 -9.01 15.29 35.29
CA LEU A 1206 -8.34 16.05 34.22
C LEU A 1206 -8.20 17.54 34.54
N THR A 1207 -9.19 18.15 35.20
CA THR A 1207 -9.15 19.59 35.58
C THR A 1207 -8.17 19.89 36.71
N SER A 1208 -7.87 18.93 37.59
CA SER A 1208 -6.87 19.09 38.66
C SER A 1208 -5.43 19.34 38.18
N LYS A 1209 -5.13 19.16 36.88
CA LYS A 1209 -3.80 19.36 36.29
C LYS A 1209 -3.61 20.71 35.57
N THR A 1210 -4.65 21.54 35.44
CA THR A 1210 -4.56 22.86 34.79
C THR A 1210 -4.63 23.97 35.84
N LYS A 1211 -3.54 24.21 36.57
CA LYS A 1211 -3.33 25.46 37.30
C LYS A 1211 -2.40 26.34 36.46
N PRO A 1212 -2.79 27.56 36.04
CA PRO A 1212 -1.89 28.46 35.33
C PRO A 1212 -0.74 28.86 36.26
N ALA A 1213 0.48 28.95 35.71
CA ALA A 1213 1.60 29.57 36.41
C ALA A 1213 1.24 31.03 36.75
N PRO A 1214 1.67 31.57 37.91
CA PRO A 1214 1.42 32.97 38.25
C PRO A 1214 2.09 33.88 37.20
N ALA A 1215 1.37 34.92 36.80
CA ALA A 1215 1.86 35.92 35.86
C ALA A 1215 3.07 36.64 36.44
N VAL A 1216 4.12 36.80 35.63
CA VAL A 1216 5.26 37.66 35.94
C VAL A 1216 4.76 39.10 35.88
N GLU A 1217 4.81 39.82 37.00
CA GLU A 1217 4.58 41.26 37.05
C GLU A 1217 5.71 41.99 36.31
N PRO A 1218 5.41 43.06 35.54
CA PRO A 1218 6.44 43.87 34.90
C PRO A 1218 7.15 44.71 35.96
N GLU A 1219 8.47 44.54 36.09
CA GLU A 1219 9.33 45.46 36.87
C GLU A 1219 9.29 46.86 36.24
N GLU A 1220 8.92 47.84 37.06
CA GLU A 1220 9.01 49.28 36.76
C GLU A 1220 10.47 49.71 36.64
N GLU A 1221 10.78 50.50 35.59
CA GLU A 1221 12.04 51.24 35.47
C GLU A 1221 12.21 52.20 36.67
N PRO A 1222 13.39 52.25 37.31
CA PRO A 1222 13.66 53.25 38.33
C PRO A 1222 13.96 54.60 37.68
N THR A 1223 13.11 55.59 37.97
CA THR A 1223 13.44 57.01 37.85
C THR A 1223 14.65 57.35 38.73
N GLY A 1224 15.65 58.02 38.15
CA GLY A 1224 16.97 58.17 38.74
C GLY A 1224 17.12 59.07 39.95
N ILE A 1225 18.20 58.83 40.69
CA ILE A 1225 19.25 59.78 41.13
C ILE A 1225 20.59 59.05 41.01
#